data_AF-A0A151EFQ3-F1
#
_entry.id   AF-A0A151EFQ3-F1
#
_cell.length_a   1.000
_cell.length_b   1.000
_cell.length_c   1.000
_cell.angle_alpha   90.00
_cell.angle_beta   90.00
_cell.angle_gamma   90.00
#
_symmetry.space_group_name_H-M   'P 1'
#
loop_
_entity.id
_entity.type
_entity.pdbx_description
1 polymer ?
#
loop_
_entity_poly.entity_id
_entity_poly.type
_entity_poly.pdbx_seq_one_letter_code
_entity_poly.pdbx_strand_id
1 'polypeptide(L)'
;MRKLISIYIILMLACSYIVVYPIEKVKATEDNTEIYPSDDTYVIESSIYANMGYYPELQTRGQVDENKNIIIKFDLSEINAVNKATLTLYYFKFYESDPVGHELCVHRVTSDWEESIVVWNTHPTYTPDITDCATVPASIGYISWDVTEDVEKFIEGIYPNYGWVIDDISSDSEATTVFYSKEGTSNYSLKPRLEISIADIYVDDDASPDWYDSTHVKTIQEGINNASNDETILVYNGTYYENVIIDKTVNLCGENKNSVIIDADGISDVVYISANYVNISKFTLKNSGSSAWPGRDAGIDIISSNCAISNIIFSNNDFGVYAEKSTYNNVVNSTFVDNRWATHFYDEGHDNIISDNTFIQNTEGAVYLWNVESSTISENTINTTLGFGIVLIDSDNNYIGGNNIFNNRQGICLNTSSDNIISGNDIIENTDDGINLLNSAFGNVITNNYIYKNADDGVQLYNSCNNNIIIENIIDNNYERGIQIQMSSNNNEIFHNKFQKNIENAFDECTNVWDKGSMSGGNYWDDYTGSDDDGDGLGDTPYDIEGGPNQDLHPLMHLWGENPPVANFTYFGEDGNIDFDASGSYDRDGEIISYEWDLGDGTYQAGVFVNHKYCNNGTYDVTLTVEDDDGNTGEITRSIIIDDVFNLPPSAPLINGPLSGRPWKKYSYMFLSEDPDDDEVSYEILWGDGTTTGWIGPYDSDVVIMVNHTWTAYGKYVIMARARDDCFATSDWKELQIAMPRERTINNLLLRFLQSHPNLFPIIRQLLNL
;
A
#
# COMPACT_ATOMS: atom_id res chain seq x y z
N MET A 1 -25.48 15.45 -5.03
CA MET A 1 -24.60 14.89 -6.10
C MET A 1 -24.92 13.42 -6.37
N ARG A 2 -25.74 13.14 -7.39
CA ARG A 2 -25.92 11.81 -7.98
C ARG A 2 -25.53 11.91 -9.44
N LYS A 3 -24.36 11.38 -9.77
CA LYS A 3 -23.79 11.01 -11.09
C LYS A 3 -22.32 11.42 -11.12
N LEU A 4 -21.43 10.51 -10.73
CA LEU A 4 -20.07 10.34 -11.28
C LEU A 4 -19.24 9.32 -10.46
N ILE A 5 -19.80 8.17 -10.08
CA ILE A 5 -19.00 7.00 -9.66
C ILE A 5 -19.65 5.75 -10.26
N SER A 6 -19.53 5.64 -11.58
CA SER A 6 -19.77 4.40 -12.34
C SER A 6 -19.04 4.53 -13.67
N ILE A 7 -17.73 4.72 -13.59
CA ILE A 7 -16.67 4.35 -14.54
C ILE A 7 -15.37 4.35 -13.68
N TYR A 8 -15.24 3.34 -12.82
CA TYR A 8 -13.96 2.92 -12.23
C TYR A 8 -13.97 1.40 -12.01
N ILE A 9 -14.62 0.67 -12.95
CA ILE A 9 -14.66 -0.80 -12.99
C ILE A 9 -13.79 -1.36 -14.14
N ILE A 10 -13.10 -0.53 -14.93
CA ILE A 10 -12.18 -1.01 -15.97
C ILE A 10 -11.00 -0.03 -16.10
N LEU A 11 -10.06 -0.03 -15.13
CA LEU A 11 -8.63 0.34 -15.29
C LEU A 11 -7.83 0.33 -13.96
N MET A 12 -8.08 -0.63 -13.07
CA MET A 12 -7.08 -1.13 -12.10
C MET A 12 -6.96 -2.66 -12.23
N LEU A 13 -6.66 -3.10 -13.44
CA LEU A 13 -6.21 -4.45 -13.74
C LEU A 13 -4.88 -4.34 -14.51
N ALA A 14 -3.80 -4.03 -13.78
CA ALA A 14 -2.42 -4.36 -14.15
C ALA A 14 -1.50 -4.12 -12.94
N CYS A 15 -0.77 -5.18 -12.55
CA CYS A 15 0.23 -5.26 -11.46
C CYS A 15 -0.34 -5.06 -10.05
N SER A 16 -0.55 -6.09 -9.22
CA SER A 16 0.32 -7.23 -8.95
C SER A 16 -0.48 -8.47 -8.53
N TYR A 17 -1.21 -9.06 -9.46
CA TYR A 17 -1.42 -10.51 -9.44
C TYR A 17 -0.13 -11.16 -9.93
N ILE A 18 0.79 -11.42 -9.02
CA ILE A 18 1.63 -12.61 -9.20
C ILE A 18 0.71 -13.76 -8.77
N VAL A 19 -0.06 -14.28 -9.73
CA VAL A 19 -0.40 -15.70 -9.67
C VAL A 19 0.95 -16.39 -9.80
N VAL A 20 1.60 -16.62 -8.66
CA VAL A 20 2.58 -17.68 -8.55
C VAL A 20 1.73 -18.92 -8.76
N TYR A 21 1.66 -19.40 -10.00
CA TYR A 21 1.56 -20.84 -10.19
C TYR A 21 2.55 -21.43 -9.19
N PRO A 22 2.17 -22.41 -8.35
CA PRO A 22 3.18 -23.08 -7.57
C PRO A 22 4.18 -23.57 -8.60
N ILE A 23 5.32 -22.87 -8.67
CA ILE A 23 6.54 -23.50 -9.06
C ILE A 23 6.60 -24.54 -7.95
N GLU A 24 6.24 -25.79 -8.30
CA GLU A 24 6.84 -26.94 -7.64
C GLU A 24 8.34 -26.65 -7.70
N LYS A 25 8.84 -25.88 -6.72
CA LYS A 25 10.24 -25.68 -6.52
C LYS A 25 10.69 -27.05 -6.06
N VAL A 26 11.22 -27.75 -7.05
CA VAL A 26 12.02 -28.95 -6.96
C VAL A 26 12.70 -28.97 -5.60
N LYS A 27 12.22 -29.89 -4.75
CA LYS A 27 12.98 -30.74 -3.83
C LYS A 27 14.32 -30.13 -3.42
N ALA A 28 14.47 -29.68 -2.17
CA ALA A 28 15.78 -29.75 -1.53
C ALA A 28 16.14 -31.24 -1.55
N THR A 29 16.97 -31.65 -2.51
CA THR A 29 17.07 -33.06 -2.88
C THR A 29 17.86 -33.89 -1.88
N GLU A 30 18.62 -33.28 -0.96
CA GLU A 30 19.48 -34.01 -0.01
C GLU A 30 19.59 -33.25 1.32
N ASP A 31 19.53 -33.98 2.43
CA ASP A 31 19.60 -33.51 3.83
C ASP A 31 20.78 -32.54 4.06
N ASN A 32 21.88 -32.81 3.36
CA ASN A 32 23.05 -31.93 3.22
C ASN A 32 23.32 -31.69 1.74
N THR A 33 23.39 -30.42 1.34
CA THR A 33 23.74 -30.05 -0.04
C THR A 33 25.22 -29.68 -0.12
N GLU A 34 25.96 -30.39 -0.96
CA GLU A 34 27.35 -30.06 -1.29
C GLU A 34 27.39 -29.24 -2.60
N ILE A 35 27.86 -28.00 -2.52
CA ILE A 35 27.95 -27.07 -3.66
C ILE A 35 29.42 -26.85 -4.01
N TYR A 36 29.74 -26.83 -5.30
CA TYR A 36 31.08 -26.51 -5.81
C TYR A 36 31.13 -25.05 -6.29
N PRO A 37 32.29 -24.38 -6.23
CA PRO A 37 32.40 -22.97 -6.58
C PRO A 37 31.98 -22.72 -8.04
N SER A 38 31.24 -21.64 -8.26
CA SER A 38 31.00 -21.10 -9.60
C SER A 38 32.28 -20.50 -10.15
N ASP A 39 33.04 -19.83 -9.28
CA ASP A 39 34.26 -19.08 -9.57
C ASP A 39 35.26 -19.25 -8.44
N ASP A 40 36.53 -19.53 -8.76
CA ASP A 40 37.63 -19.52 -7.80
C ASP A 40 38.95 -19.05 -8.44
N THR A 41 39.73 -18.31 -7.67
CA THR A 41 41.06 -17.86 -8.11
C THR A 41 41.93 -17.49 -6.93
N TYR A 42 43.17 -17.10 -7.20
CA TYR A 42 43.98 -16.35 -6.26
C TYR A 42 44.67 -15.18 -6.96
N VAL A 43 44.87 -14.09 -6.22
CA VAL A 43 45.56 -12.89 -6.69
C VAL A 43 46.91 -12.76 -6.00
N ILE A 44 47.88 -12.12 -6.66
CA ILE A 44 49.28 -12.06 -6.20
C ILE A 44 49.77 -10.60 -6.21
N GLU A 45 50.18 -10.10 -5.06
CA GLU A 45 50.65 -8.71 -4.87
C GLU A 45 51.90 -8.40 -5.70
N SER A 46 52.85 -9.32 -5.77
CA SER A 46 54.08 -9.14 -6.55
C SER A 46 53.87 -9.26 -8.06
N SER A 47 52.71 -9.73 -8.51
CA SER A 47 52.36 -9.94 -9.91
C SER A 47 50.99 -9.31 -10.24
N ILE A 48 50.92 -7.98 -10.10
CA ILE A 48 49.65 -7.24 -10.06
C ILE A 48 48.72 -7.34 -11.28
N TYR A 49 49.22 -7.87 -12.41
CA TYR A 49 48.47 -8.07 -13.65
C TYR A 49 48.29 -9.55 -14.03
N ALA A 50 48.73 -10.47 -13.18
CA ALA A 50 48.59 -11.90 -13.43
C ALA A 50 47.19 -12.37 -13.00
N ASN A 51 46.44 -12.92 -13.96
CA ASN A 51 45.18 -13.61 -13.70
C ASN A 51 45.46 -15.11 -13.50
N MET A 52 44.89 -15.69 -12.45
CA MET A 52 45.06 -17.11 -12.11
C MET A 52 43.73 -17.88 -12.14
N GLY A 53 42.67 -17.35 -12.76
CA GLY A 53 41.31 -17.90 -12.71
C GLY A 53 41.13 -19.29 -13.32
N TYR A 54 42.11 -19.80 -14.07
CA TYR A 54 42.09 -21.16 -14.62
C TYR A 54 43.28 -22.00 -14.17
N TYR A 55 43.96 -21.55 -13.12
CA TYR A 55 45.13 -22.24 -12.60
C TYR A 55 44.66 -23.39 -11.71
N PRO A 56 45.24 -24.60 -11.81
CA PRO A 56 44.79 -25.78 -11.05
C PRO A 56 44.99 -25.69 -9.53
N GLU A 57 45.56 -24.58 -9.04
CA GLU A 57 45.98 -24.39 -7.67
C GLU A 57 45.48 -23.04 -7.17
N LEU A 58 44.94 -23.03 -5.96
CA LEU A 58 44.68 -21.84 -5.17
C LEU A 58 45.80 -21.67 -4.13
N GLN A 59 46.18 -20.43 -3.83
CA GLN A 59 47.31 -20.15 -2.95
C GLN A 59 47.01 -19.04 -1.96
N THR A 60 47.38 -19.23 -0.69
CA THR A 60 47.44 -18.17 0.31
C THR A 60 48.86 -17.93 0.80
N ARG A 61 49.17 -16.67 1.11
CA ARG A 61 50.45 -16.24 1.71
C ARG A 61 50.31 -14.86 2.35
N GLY A 62 50.75 -14.74 3.61
CA GLY A 62 50.88 -13.48 4.34
C GLY A 62 52.33 -13.01 4.36
N GLN A 63 52.77 -12.32 3.30
CA GLN A 63 54.13 -11.76 3.20
C GLN A 63 54.07 -10.32 2.71
N VAL A 64 54.83 -9.43 3.34
CA VAL A 64 54.91 -8.02 2.94
C VAL A 64 55.32 -7.91 1.46
N ASP A 65 54.51 -7.20 0.68
CA ASP A 65 54.66 -6.95 -0.77
C ASP A 65 54.60 -8.22 -1.66
N GLU A 66 54.27 -9.40 -1.11
CA GLU A 66 54.13 -10.65 -1.85
C GLU A 66 52.89 -11.47 -1.44
N ASN A 67 51.85 -10.81 -0.93
CA ASN A 67 50.63 -11.48 -0.48
C ASN A 67 49.95 -12.26 -1.60
N LYS A 68 49.33 -13.38 -1.21
CA LYS A 68 48.45 -14.17 -2.06
C LYS A 68 47.13 -14.40 -1.35
N ASN A 69 46.04 -14.02 -2.01
CA ASN A 69 44.69 -14.15 -1.45
C ASN A 69 43.83 -14.97 -2.41
N ILE A 70 43.12 -15.94 -1.86
CA ILE A 70 42.11 -16.69 -2.61
C ILE A 70 40.83 -15.86 -2.67
N ILE A 71 40.13 -15.92 -3.80
CA ILE A 71 38.79 -15.35 -3.97
C ILE A 71 37.91 -16.47 -4.52
N ILE A 72 36.77 -16.73 -3.89
CA ILE A 72 35.91 -17.87 -4.21
C ILE A 72 34.43 -17.50 -4.09
N LYS A 73 33.59 -17.99 -5.01
CA LYS A 73 32.16 -17.72 -5.08
C LYS A 73 31.38 -18.99 -5.41
N PHE A 74 30.18 -19.11 -4.85
CA PHE A 74 29.28 -20.25 -5.03
C PHE A 74 27.92 -19.75 -5.54
N ASP A 75 27.26 -20.55 -6.39
CA ASP A 75 25.87 -20.28 -6.78
C ASP A 75 24.92 -20.78 -5.70
N LEU A 76 24.19 -19.85 -5.07
CA LEU A 76 23.22 -20.12 -4.01
C LEU A 76 21.77 -19.98 -4.50
N SER A 77 21.54 -19.87 -5.81
CA SER A 77 20.21 -19.56 -6.37
C SER A 77 19.14 -20.62 -6.08
N GLU A 78 19.56 -21.87 -5.80
CA GLU A 78 18.68 -22.98 -5.44
C GLU A 78 18.55 -23.19 -3.91
N ILE A 79 19.30 -22.44 -3.10
CA ILE A 79 19.30 -22.55 -1.64
C ILE A 79 18.31 -21.56 -1.04
N ASN A 80 17.38 -22.05 -0.22
CA ASN A 80 16.29 -21.27 0.36
C ASN A 80 16.24 -21.31 1.90
N ALA A 81 17.11 -22.11 2.53
CA ALA A 81 17.26 -22.21 3.98
C ALA A 81 18.69 -22.67 4.31
N VAL A 82 19.18 -22.31 5.48
CA VAL A 82 20.46 -22.76 6.03
C VAL A 82 20.34 -22.87 7.56
N ASN A 83 20.81 -23.99 8.12
CA ASN A 83 21.06 -24.16 9.55
C ASN A 83 22.56 -24.09 9.82
N LYS A 84 23.37 -24.62 8.90
CA LYS A 84 24.82 -24.55 8.95
C LYS A 84 25.41 -24.51 7.55
N ALA A 85 26.42 -23.66 7.34
CA ALA A 85 27.22 -23.65 6.12
C ALA A 85 28.71 -23.70 6.43
N THR A 86 29.40 -24.68 5.84
CA THR A 86 30.84 -24.89 6.02
C THR A 86 31.57 -24.79 4.69
N LEU A 87 32.44 -23.79 4.54
CA LEU A 87 33.36 -23.68 3.41
C LEU A 87 34.56 -24.57 3.67
N THR A 88 34.89 -25.47 2.74
CA THR A 88 36.00 -26.42 2.91
C THR A 88 36.93 -26.45 1.70
N LEU A 89 38.23 -26.32 1.94
CA LEU A 89 39.29 -26.46 0.93
C LEU A 89 40.28 -27.57 1.34
N TYR A 90 40.88 -28.25 0.35
CA TYR A 90 41.85 -29.33 0.61
C TYR A 90 43.30 -28.86 0.41
N TYR A 91 44.03 -28.71 1.51
CA TYR A 91 45.46 -28.40 1.53
C TYR A 91 46.28 -29.66 1.18
N PHE A 92 47.06 -29.59 0.10
CA PHE A 92 47.78 -30.77 -0.41
C PHE A 92 49.28 -30.60 -0.57
N LYS A 93 49.80 -29.36 -0.52
CA LYS A 93 51.23 -29.07 -0.55
C LYS A 93 51.50 -27.61 -0.14
N PHE A 94 52.77 -27.30 0.06
CA PHE A 94 53.24 -25.94 0.27
C PHE A 94 54.44 -25.62 -0.63
N TYR A 95 54.75 -24.33 -0.75
CA TYR A 95 56.00 -23.83 -1.34
C TYR A 95 56.82 -23.03 -0.33
N GLU A 96 58.13 -22.94 -0.57
CA GLU A 96 59.16 -22.25 0.23
C GLU A 96 59.41 -22.84 1.63
N SER A 97 58.45 -22.72 2.55
CA SER A 97 58.56 -23.19 3.93
C SER A 97 57.25 -23.79 4.44
N ASP A 98 57.33 -24.56 5.52
CA ASP A 98 56.20 -25.29 6.11
C ASP A 98 55.16 -24.32 6.73
N PRO A 99 53.90 -24.28 6.23
CA PRO A 99 52.87 -23.36 6.71
C PRO A 99 52.13 -23.86 7.96
N VAL A 100 52.53 -24.99 8.57
CA VAL A 100 51.82 -25.56 9.72
C VAL A 100 51.63 -24.54 10.84
N GLY A 101 50.38 -24.38 11.28
CA GLY A 101 49.98 -23.42 12.30
C GLY A 101 49.74 -21.99 11.80
N HIS A 102 49.91 -21.72 10.51
CA HIS A 102 49.43 -20.48 9.91
C HIS A 102 47.91 -20.37 10.06
N GLU A 103 47.42 -19.19 10.39
CA GLU A 103 46.01 -18.84 10.53
C GLU A 103 45.49 -18.23 9.22
N LEU A 104 44.48 -18.89 8.64
CA LEU A 104 43.84 -18.48 7.40
C LEU A 104 42.43 -18.00 7.72
N CYS A 105 42.10 -16.77 7.30
CA CYS A 105 40.83 -16.14 7.65
C CYS A 105 39.97 -15.89 6.41
N VAL A 106 38.66 -16.04 6.61
CA VAL A 106 37.63 -15.83 5.60
C VAL A 106 36.98 -14.48 5.83
N HIS A 107 36.80 -13.73 4.74
CA HIS A 107 36.14 -12.42 4.74
C HIS A 107 35.08 -12.35 3.64
N ARG A 108 33.92 -11.75 3.95
CA ARG A 108 32.87 -11.52 2.95
C ARG A 108 33.31 -10.50 1.89
N VAL A 109 33.12 -10.85 0.62
CA VAL A 109 33.34 -9.94 -0.52
C VAL A 109 32.19 -8.94 -0.65
N THR A 110 32.51 -7.68 -0.95
CA THR A 110 31.56 -6.55 -1.00
C THR A 110 31.37 -5.93 -2.38
N SER A 111 32.12 -6.38 -3.38
CA SER A 111 31.97 -5.94 -4.77
C SER A 111 32.05 -7.12 -5.75
N ASP A 112 31.36 -7.01 -6.87
CA ASP A 112 31.36 -8.03 -7.91
C ASP A 112 32.74 -8.25 -8.55
N TRP A 113 32.96 -9.43 -9.12
CA TRP A 113 34.20 -9.82 -9.78
C TRP A 113 33.99 -10.93 -10.80
N GLU A 114 34.90 -11.02 -11.77
CA GLU A 114 34.89 -12.04 -12.82
C GLU A 114 36.22 -12.80 -12.81
N GLU A 115 36.14 -14.13 -12.66
CA GLU A 115 37.29 -15.04 -12.61
C GLU A 115 38.25 -14.86 -13.80
N SER A 116 37.71 -14.61 -14.99
CA SER A 116 38.50 -14.54 -16.24
C SER A 116 39.39 -13.31 -16.36
N ILE A 117 39.17 -12.28 -15.53
CA ILE A 117 39.86 -10.98 -15.63
C ILE A 117 40.41 -10.45 -14.30
N VAL A 118 40.00 -11.01 -13.16
CA VAL A 118 40.44 -10.55 -11.85
C VAL A 118 41.97 -10.71 -11.67
N VAL A 119 42.61 -9.68 -11.14
CA VAL A 119 44.04 -9.60 -10.82
C VAL A 119 44.20 -8.82 -9.52
N TRP A 120 45.40 -8.72 -8.94
CA TRP A 120 45.61 -7.96 -7.70
C TRP A 120 45.09 -6.51 -7.78
N ASN A 121 45.41 -5.75 -8.83
CA ASN A 121 44.97 -4.35 -8.91
C ASN A 121 43.46 -4.16 -9.09
N THR A 122 42.73 -5.22 -9.44
CA THR A 122 41.29 -5.18 -9.70
C THR A 122 40.54 -6.24 -8.90
N HIS A 123 41.14 -6.75 -7.82
CA HIS A 123 40.47 -7.71 -6.95
C HIS A 123 39.29 -7.02 -6.26
N PRO A 124 38.22 -7.76 -5.92
CA PRO A 124 37.07 -7.15 -5.29
C PRO A 124 37.43 -6.62 -3.89
N THR A 125 36.68 -5.63 -3.42
CA THR A 125 36.74 -5.21 -2.03
C THR A 125 36.08 -6.26 -1.14
N TYR A 126 36.53 -6.37 0.11
CA TYR A 126 35.95 -7.26 1.11
C TYR A 126 35.89 -6.55 2.47
N THR A 127 35.04 -7.05 3.36
CA THR A 127 34.87 -6.46 4.71
C THR A 127 36.12 -6.70 5.57
N PRO A 128 36.53 -5.73 6.41
CA PRO A 128 37.60 -5.98 7.38
C PRO A 128 37.20 -6.95 8.49
N ASP A 129 35.90 -7.17 8.69
CA ASP A 129 35.40 -8.13 9.68
C ASP A 129 35.75 -9.56 9.22
N ILE A 130 36.20 -10.38 10.16
CA ILE A 130 36.49 -11.80 9.92
C ILE A 130 35.19 -12.58 10.05
N THR A 131 34.87 -13.39 9.04
CA THR A 131 33.78 -14.37 9.12
C THR A 131 34.19 -15.53 10.02
N ASP A 132 35.33 -16.18 9.73
CA ASP A 132 35.91 -17.25 10.55
C ASP A 132 37.41 -17.46 10.22
N CYS A 133 38.17 -18.12 11.07
CA CYS A 133 39.59 -18.47 10.84
C CYS A 133 39.90 -19.93 11.19
N ALA A 134 40.82 -20.52 10.44
CA ALA A 134 41.27 -21.89 10.66
C ALA A 134 42.79 -22.02 10.49
N THR A 135 43.41 -22.93 11.25
CA THR A 135 44.86 -23.14 11.20
C THR A 135 45.26 -24.24 10.22
N VAL A 136 46.37 -24.04 9.50
CA VAL A 136 46.92 -25.05 8.59
C VAL A 136 47.38 -26.29 9.38
N PRO A 137 46.86 -27.50 9.07
CA PRO A 137 47.13 -28.71 9.83
C PRO A 137 48.54 -29.28 9.57
N ALA A 138 49.05 -30.03 10.55
CA ALA A 138 50.36 -30.69 10.50
C ALA A 138 50.54 -31.72 9.35
N SER A 139 49.44 -32.15 8.73
CA SER A 139 49.41 -33.07 7.60
C SER A 139 48.46 -32.53 6.54
N ILE A 140 48.70 -32.89 5.27
CA ILE A 140 47.75 -32.61 4.17
C ILE A 140 46.33 -33.05 4.55
N GLY A 141 45.33 -32.25 4.21
CA GLY A 141 43.98 -32.44 4.71
C GLY A 141 43.04 -31.27 4.43
N TYR A 142 41.82 -31.38 4.94
CA TYR A 142 40.81 -30.34 4.83
C TYR A 142 41.07 -29.21 5.83
N ILE A 143 40.78 -27.99 5.39
CA ILE A 143 40.63 -26.81 6.22
C ILE A 143 39.21 -26.29 5.97
N SER A 144 38.49 -26.00 7.05
CA SER A 144 37.07 -25.67 7.00
C SER A 144 36.78 -24.42 7.84
N TRP A 145 35.84 -23.62 7.39
CA TRP A 145 35.40 -22.38 8.03
C TRP A 145 33.88 -22.34 8.13
N ASP A 146 33.36 -21.86 9.25
CA ASP A 146 31.94 -21.57 9.44
C ASP A 146 31.57 -20.27 8.71
N VAL A 147 30.72 -20.38 7.69
CA VAL A 147 30.25 -19.24 6.90
C VAL A 147 28.72 -19.10 6.98
N THR A 148 28.10 -19.68 8.01
CA THR A 148 26.65 -19.78 8.17
C THR A 148 25.96 -18.42 8.12
N GLU A 149 26.43 -17.45 8.91
CA GLU A 149 25.84 -16.10 8.97
C GLU A 149 25.93 -15.35 7.63
N ASP A 150 27.03 -15.50 6.88
CA ASP A 150 27.18 -14.88 5.57
C ASP A 150 26.20 -15.51 4.56
N VAL A 151 26.07 -16.85 4.56
CA VAL A 151 25.13 -17.56 3.69
C VAL A 151 23.68 -17.19 4.01
N GLU A 152 23.31 -17.12 5.29
CA GLU A 152 21.98 -16.68 5.73
C GLU A 152 21.64 -15.29 5.17
N LYS A 153 22.55 -14.33 5.31
CA LYS A 153 22.34 -12.97 4.80
C LYS A 153 22.35 -12.88 3.28
N PHE A 154 23.02 -13.80 2.58
CA PHE A 154 22.94 -13.92 1.12
C PHE A 154 21.56 -14.43 0.67
N ILE A 155 21.02 -15.46 1.32
CA ILE A 155 19.70 -16.02 0.95
C ILE A 155 18.55 -15.07 1.29
N GLU A 156 18.66 -14.31 2.37
CA GLU A 156 17.69 -13.28 2.78
C GLU A 156 17.75 -12.02 1.89
N GLY A 157 18.78 -11.90 1.05
CA GLY A 157 18.99 -10.73 0.18
C GLY A 157 19.45 -9.47 0.93
N ILE A 158 19.86 -9.60 2.19
CA ILE A 158 20.47 -8.51 2.97
C ILE A 158 21.80 -8.09 2.32
N TYR A 159 22.59 -9.05 1.84
CA TYR A 159 23.81 -8.81 1.10
C TYR A 159 23.78 -9.50 -0.28
N PRO A 160 24.31 -8.85 -1.33
CA PRO A 160 24.57 -9.55 -2.59
C PRO A 160 25.62 -10.66 -2.40
N ASN A 161 25.40 -11.82 -3.00
CA ASN A 161 26.37 -12.91 -2.99
C ASN A 161 27.53 -12.61 -3.98
N TYR A 162 28.65 -12.13 -3.45
CA TYR A 162 29.92 -12.00 -4.18
C TYR A 162 31.00 -12.99 -3.72
N GLY A 163 30.65 -13.91 -2.80
CA GLY A 163 31.56 -14.91 -2.26
C GLY A 163 32.49 -14.38 -1.16
N TRP A 164 33.67 -14.99 -1.06
CA TRP A 164 34.61 -14.80 0.04
C TRP A 164 36.05 -14.61 -0.46
N VAL A 165 36.82 -13.89 0.34
CA VAL A 165 38.28 -13.85 0.27
C VAL A 165 38.85 -14.72 1.39
N ILE A 166 39.90 -15.48 1.09
CA ILE A 166 40.68 -16.21 2.09
C ILE A 166 42.11 -15.68 2.05
N ASP A 167 42.56 -15.09 3.14
CA ASP A 167 43.92 -14.60 3.31
C ASP A 167 44.66 -15.35 4.42
N ASP A 168 45.98 -15.22 4.42
CA ASP A 168 46.84 -15.75 5.48
C ASP A 168 47.30 -14.56 6.33
N ILE A 169 46.74 -14.45 7.53
CA ILE A 169 47.00 -13.34 8.44
C ILE A 169 48.21 -13.59 9.36
N SER A 170 48.89 -14.73 9.16
CA SER A 170 50.07 -15.11 9.93
C SER A 170 51.23 -14.15 9.65
N SER A 171 52.11 -14.01 10.64
CA SER A 171 53.32 -13.18 10.56
C SER A 171 54.09 -13.35 9.24
N ASP A 172 54.65 -12.24 8.71
CA ASP A 172 55.51 -12.14 7.51
C ASP A 172 56.37 -13.41 7.29
N SER A 173 55.87 -14.32 6.45
CA SER A 173 56.41 -15.67 6.25
C SER A 173 56.48 -15.98 4.76
N GLU A 174 57.55 -16.64 4.34
CA GLU A 174 57.70 -17.05 2.95
C GLU A 174 56.81 -18.26 2.59
N ALA A 175 56.18 -18.93 3.57
CA ALA A 175 55.36 -20.12 3.34
C ALA A 175 54.13 -19.82 2.47
N THR A 176 53.94 -20.59 1.39
CA THR A 176 52.70 -20.54 0.60
C THR A 176 51.90 -21.82 0.84
N THR A 177 50.66 -21.69 1.32
CA THR A 177 49.71 -22.80 1.45
C THR A 177 48.99 -23.02 0.14
N VAL A 178 48.89 -24.28 -0.33
CA VAL A 178 48.32 -24.60 -1.66
C VAL A 178 47.14 -25.55 -1.56
N PHE A 179 46.06 -25.19 -2.23
CA PHE A 179 44.80 -25.92 -2.32
C PHE A 179 44.46 -26.26 -3.76
N TYR A 180 43.62 -27.27 -3.98
CA TYR A 180 43.06 -27.50 -5.32
C TYR A 180 42.09 -26.38 -5.67
N SER A 181 42.13 -25.91 -6.92
CA SER A 181 41.03 -25.11 -7.49
C SER A 181 39.94 -26.01 -8.08
N LYS A 182 38.87 -25.41 -8.58
CA LYS A 182 37.82 -26.12 -9.31
C LYS A 182 38.35 -26.78 -10.60
N GLU A 183 39.43 -26.28 -11.20
CA GLU A 183 40.15 -26.89 -12.34
C GLU A 183 41.16 -27.96 -11.90
N GLY A 184 41.56 -27.97 -10.62
CA GLY A 184 42.77 -28.63 -10.15
C GLY A 184 42.78 -30.15 -10.16
N THR A 185 41.60 -30.78 -10.20
CA THR A 185 41.48 -32.23 -10.05
C THR A 185 40.17 -32.76 -10.62
N SER A 186 40.19 -34.01 -11.10
CA SER A 186 38.96 -34.75 -11.46
C SER A 186 38.30 -35.41 -10.25
N ASN A 187 38.96 -35.45 -9.09
CA ASN A 187 38.38 -35.98 -7.85
C ASN A 187 37.63 -34.87 -7.11
N TYR A 188 36.30 -34.88 -7.22
CA TYR A 188 35.42 -33.86 -6.65
C TYR A 188 35.56 -33.69 -5.14
N SER A 189 35.79 -34.77 -4.39
CA SER A 189 35.98 -34.70 -2.93
C SER A 189 37.15 -33.82 -2.48
N LEU A 190 38.10 -33.54 -3.37
CA LEU A 190 39.28 -32.70 -3.08
C LEU A 190 39.12 -31.25 -3.57
N LYS A 191 38.05 -30.93 -4.30
CA LYS A 191 37.77 -29.57 -4.76
C LYS A 191 37.28 -28.70 -3.58
N PRO A 192 37.42 -27.36 -3.69
CA PRO A 192 36.71 -26.47 -2.79
C PRO A 192 35.22 -26.77 -2.83
N ARG A 193 34.56 -26.71 -1.69
CA ARG A 193 33.12 -26.97 -1.58
C ARG A 193 32.50 -26.18 -0.44
N LEU A 194 31.21 -25.90 -0.57
CA LEU A 194 30.36 -25.35 0.46
C LEU A 194 29.35 -26.43 0.85
N GLU A 195 29.44 -26.91 2.08
CA GLU A 195 28.51 -27.90 2.66
C GLU A 195 27.42 -27.14 3.40
N ILE A 196 26.15 -27.30 3.00
CA ILE A 196 25.00 -26.64 3.61
C ILE A 196 24.09 -27.70 4.22
N SER A 197 23.83 -27.61 5.52
CA SER A 197 22.77 -28.36 6.20
C SER A 197 21.61 -27.43 6.53
N ILE A 198 20.40 -27.99 6.54
CA ILE A 198 19.16 -27.26 6.85
C ILE A 198 18.56 -27.66 8.20
N ALA A 199 19.13 -28.68 8.86
CA ALA A 199 18.80 -29.12 10.22
C ALA A 199 19.98 -29.88 10.84
N ASP A 200 19.84 -30.22 12.12
CA ASP A 200 20.77 -31.10 12.86
C ASP A 200 20.22 -32.53 12.95
N ILE A 201 18.88 -32.66 13.04
CA ILE A 201 18.14 -33.92 13.07
C ILE A 201 17.05 -33.91 11.98
N TYR A 202 16.88 -35.03 11.29
CA TYR A 202 15.92 -35.23 10.21
C TYR A 202 14.95 -36.36 10.58
N VAL A 203 13.66 -36.15 10.38
CA VAL A 203 12.60 -37.11 10.70
C VAL A 203 11.81 -37.45 9.44
N ASP A 204 11.69 -38.74 9.13
CA ASP A 204 10.90 -39.27 8.01
C ASP A 204 10.30 -40.63 8.38
N ASP A 205 8.97 -40.78 8.33
CA ASP A 205 8.27 -42.01 8.72
C ASP A 205 8.29 -43.11 7.64
N ASP A 206 8.67 -42.79 6.40
CA ASP A 206 8.65 -43.70 5.25
C ASP A 206 9.99 -43.86 4.51
N ALA A 207 11.05 -43.21 4.99
CA ALA A 207 12.42 -43.37 4.48
C ALA A 207 12.92 -44.82 4.46
N SER A 208 13.88 -45.08 3.55
CA SER A 208 14.55 -46.38 3.40
C SER A 208 15.27 -46.79 4.69
N PRO A 209 15.29 -48.08 5.07
CA PRO A 209 15.96 -48.54 6.30
C PRO A 209 17.43 -48.12 6.45
N ASP A 210 18.14 -47.93 5.34
CA ASP A 210 19.57 -47.55 5.33
C ASP A 210 19.78 -46.03 5.53
N TRP A 211 18.71 -45.23 5.54
CA TRP A 211 18.75 -43.79 5.80
C TRP A 211 18.86 -43.48 7.30
N TYR A 212 18.35 -44.37 8.17
CA TYR A 212 18.25 -44.09 9.61
C TYR A 212 19.58 -44.26 10.36
N ASP A 213 19.92 -43.26 11.17
CA ASP A 213 21.05 -43.24 12.10
C ASP A 213 20.74 -42.34 13.32
N SER A 214 21.76 -41.79 14.00
CA SER A 214 21.52 -40.90 15.15
C SER A 214 20.93 -39.54 14.78
N THR A 215 21.11 -39.10 13.54
CA THR A 215 20.67 -37.81 13.01
C THR A 215 19.49 -37.95 12.04
N HIS A 216 19.20 -39.14 11.54
CA HIS A 216 18.08 -39.45 10.65
C HIS A 216 17.19 -40.50 11.33
N VAL A 217 15.99 -40.11 11.74
CA VAL A 217 15.15 -40.93 12.63
C VAL A 217 13.75 -41.09 12.07
N LYS A 218 13.00 -42.04 12.62
CA LYS A 218 11.69 -42.39 12.08
C LYS A 218 10.53 -41.58 12.69
N THR A 219 10.63 -41.23 13.96
CA THR A 219 9.54 -40.58 14.70
C THR A 219 9.97 -39.23 15.25
N ILE A 220 9.01 -38.34 15.44
CA ILE A 220 9.28 -36.98 15.93
C ILE A 220 9.84 -37.04 17.35
N GLN A 221 9.27 -37.91 18.20
CA GLN A 221 9.77 -38.07 19.55
C GLN A 221 11.21 -38.59 19.60
N GLU A 222 11.60 -39.48 18.68
CA GLU A 222 12.98 -39.95 18.58
C GLU A 222 13.93 -38.80 18.19
N GLY A 223 13.49 -37.92 17.29
CA GLY A 223 14.27 -36.75 16.88
C GLY A 223 14.52 -35.80 18.03
N ILE A 224 13.48 -35.50 18.81
CA ILE A 224 13.60 -34.69 20.04
C ILE A 224 14.52 -35.39 21.05
N ASN A 225 14.40 -36.70 21.23
CA ASN A 225 15.25 -37.43 22.17
C ASN A 225 16.73 -37.35 21.79
N ASN A 226 17.05 -37.44 20.50
CA ASN A 226 18.42 -37.38 19.98
C ASN A 226 19.00 -35.97 19.93
N ALA A 227 18.16 -34.94 19.81
CA ALA A 227 18.59 -33.56 19.75
C ALA A 227 19.22 -33.07 21.08
N SER A 228 20.27 -32.25 20.95
CA SER A 228 20.79 -31.38 22.01
C SER A 228 19.93 -30.12 22.16
N ASN A 229 20.20 -29.30 23.18
CA ASN A 229 19.56 -27.99 23.28
C ASN A 229 19.96 -27.11 22.09
N ASP A 230 19.01 -26.30 21.64
CA ASP A 230 19.12 -25.32 20.55
C ASP A 230 19.27 -25.92 19.14
N GLU A 231 19.29 -27.25 19.01
CA GLU A 231 19.36 -27.94 17.72
C GLU A 231 18.04 -27.85 16.93
N THR A 232 18.18 -27.89 15.61
CA THR A 232 17.07 -27.84 14.66
C THR A 232 16.66 -29.24 14.20
N ILE A 233 15.38 -29.54 14.28
CA ILE A 233 14.77 -30.79 13.86
C ILE A 233 13.86 -30.50 12.67
N LEU A 234 14.17 -31.08 11.51
CA LEU A 234 13.33 -31.02 10.31
C LEU A 234 12.50 -32.28 10.16
N VAL A 235 11.19 -32.11 10.01
CA VAL A 235 10.24 -33.22 9.81
C VAL A 235 9.71 -33.20 8.38
N TYR A 236 9.96 -34.27 7.64
CA TYR A 236 9.51 -34.44 6.26
C TYR A 236 8.01 -34.76 6.19
N ASN A 237 7.44 -34.52 5.00
CA ASN A 237 6.03 -34.78 4.70
C ASN A 237 5.59 -36.19 5.12
N GLY A 238 4.50 -36.26 5.89
CA GLY A 238 4.04 -37.51 6.48
C GLY A 238 2.89 -37.28 7.46
N THR A 239 2.26 -38.37 7.89
CA THR A 239 1.29 -38.34 9.00
C THR A 239 1.84 -39.14 10.17
N TYR A 240 2.25 -38.41 11.19
CA TYR A 240 2.86 -38.94 12.40
C TYR A 240 1.78 -39.13 13.45
N TYR A 241 1.46 -40.39 13.75
CA TYR A 241 0.52 -40.75 14.81
C TYR A 241 1.27 -40.82 16.14
N GLU A 242 1.41 -39.67 16.79
CA GLU A 242 2.25 -39.48 17.99
C GLU A 242 1.60 -38.48 18.96
N ASN A 243 1.97 -38.61 20.24
CA ASN A 243 1.80 -37.57 21.26
C ASN A 243 3.21 -37.08 21.62
N VAL A 244 3.57 -35.89 21.16
CA VAL A 244 4.95 -35.40 21.20
C VAL A 244 5.21 -34.62 22.49
N ILE A 245 6.30 -34.94 23.19
CA ILE A 245 6.73 -34.24 24.40
C ILE A 245 8.03 -33.49 24.10
N ILE A 246 8.02 -32.18 24.30
CA ILE A 246 9.17 -31.30 24.17
C ILE A 246 9.58 -30.82 25.57
N ASP A 247 10.63 -31.45 26.09
CA ASP A 247 11.19 -31.20 27.43
C ASP A 247 12.59 -30.55 27.39
N LYS A 248 13.01 -30.11 26.21
CA LYS A 248 14.27 -29.42 25.94
C LYS A 248 14.07 -28.29 24.92
N THR A 249 14.98 -27.32 24.93
CA THR A 249 14.96 -26.19 24.00
C THR A 249 15.37 -26.67 22.61
N VAL A 250 14.46 -26.62 21.62
CA VAL A 250 14.70 -27.08 20.24
C VAL A 250 13.92 -26.24 19.23
N ASN A 251 14.37 -26.26 17.98
CA ASN A 251 13.63 -25.74 16.83
C ASN A 251 12.99 -26.90 16.06
N LEU A 252 11.70 -27.16 16.26
CA LEU A 252 10.95 -28.20 15.56
C LEU A 252 10.23 -27.61 14.34
N CYS A 253 10.63 -28.01 13.14
CA CYS A 253 10.14 -27.43 11.90
C CYS A 253 9.63 -28.53 10.95
N GLY A 254 8.39 -28.41 10.50
CA GLY A 254 7.88 -29.22 9.41
C GLY A 254 8.34 -28.68 8.05
N GLU A 255 8.55 -29.57 7.08
CA GLU A 255 8.81 -29.18 5.69
C GLU A 255 7.70 -28.27 5.14
N ASN A 256 6.43 -28.59 5.43
CA ASN A 256 5.26 -27.86 4.96
C ASN A 256 4.04 -28.11 5.85
N LYS A 257 3.39 -27.02 6.32
CA LYS A 257 2.23 -27.09 7.23
C LYS A 257 1.05 -27.89 6.71
N ASN A 258 0.89 -28.01 5.40
CA ASN A 258 -0.24 -28.71 4.78
C ASN A 258 -0.01 -30.22 4.63
N SER A 259 1.22 -30.71 4.76
CA SER A 259 1.61 -32.09 4.47
C SER A 259 2.38 -32.79 5.59
N VAL A 260 2.90 -32.04 6.56
CA VAL A 260 3.45 -32.61 7.80
C VAL A 260 2.37 -32.56 8.87
N ILE A 261 1.81 -33.71 9.21
CA ILE A 261 0.65 -33.83 10.11
C ILE A 261 1.07 -34.60 11.36
N ILE A 262 0.81 -34.04 12.55
CA ILE A 262 0.85 -34.78 13.82
C ILE A 262 -0.61 -35.03 14.23
N ASP A 263 -0.97 -36.30 14.36
CA ASP A 263 -2.32 -36.77 14.65
C ASP A 263 -2.32 -37.53 15.97
N ALA A 264 -3.02 -37.01 16.98
CA ALA A 264 -3.10 -37.64 18.30
C ALA A 264 -4.14 -38.78 18.37
N ASP A 265 -4.87 -39.09 17.28
CA ASP A 265 -5.88 -40.15 17.18
C ASP A 265 -6.95 -40.09 18.29
N GLY A 266 -7.28 -38.88 18.75
CA GLY A 266 -8.26 -38.63 19.80
C GLY A 266 -7.76 -38.94 21.23
N ILE A 267 -6.44 -38.94 21.45
CA ILE A 267 -5.82 -39.29 22.73
C ILE A 267 -4.86 -38.19 23.17
N SER A 268 -5.07 -37.58 24.34
CA SER A 268 -4.13 -36.59 24.95
C SER A 268 -3.86 -35.37 24.08
N ASP A 269 -2.89 -34.55 24.47
CA ASP A 269 -2.34 -33.47 23.64
C ASP A 269 -1.62 -34.01 22.40
N VAL A 270 -1.68 -33.29 21.28
CA VAL A 270 -0.86 -33.58 20.11
C VAL A 270 0.61 -33.27 20.43
N VAL A 271 0.87 -32.10 21.03
CA VAL A 271 2.19 -31.68 21.49
C VAL A 271 2.10 -31.11 22.91
N TYR A 272 3.01 -31.52 23.77
CA TYR A 272 3.16 -31.01 25.14
C TYR A 272 4.53 -30.34 25.30
N ILE A 273 4.54 -29.05 25.67
CA ILE A 273 5.74 -28.24 25.80
C ILE A 273 5.99 -27.89 27.27
N SER A 274 7.13 -28.34 27.78
CA SER A 274 7.59 -28.08 29.15
C SER A 274 8.94 -27.37 29.25
N ALA A 275 9.67 -27.26 28.15
CA ALA A 275 10.89 -26.45 28.07
C ALA A 275 10.62 -25.03 27.56
N ASN A 276 11.45 -24.09 28.01
CA ASN A 276 11.44 -22.73 27.51
C ASN A 276 12.15 -22.64 26.15
N TYR A 277 11.91 -21.55 25.42
CA TYR A 277 12.59 -21.23 24.16
C TYR A 277 12.37 -22.28 23.05
N VAL A 278 11.24 -22.99 23.10
CA VAL A 278 10.87 -23.95 22.05
C VAL A 278 10.27 -23.21 20.87
N ASN A 279 10.80 -23.47 19.68
CA ASN A 279 10.22 -22.98 18.44
C ASN A 279 9.56 -24.15 17.71
N ILE A 280 8.29 -24.01 17.35
CA ILE A 280 7.56 -24.99 16.56
C ILE A 280 6.90 -24.31 15.36
N SER A 281 7.11 -24.85 14.17
CA SER A 281 6.51 -24.29 12.97
C SER A 281 6.22 -25.28 11.86
N LYS A 282 5.26 -24.91 11.00
CA LYS A 282 4.93 -25.61 9.75
C LYS A 282 4.38 -27.03 9.91
N PHE A 283 3.43 -27.21 10.84
CA PHE A 283 2.70 -28.47 11.02
C PHE A 283 1.19 -28.29 10.84
N THR A 284 0.49 -29.37 10.57
CA THR A 284 -0.92 -29.54 10.95
C THR A 284 -0.97 -30.38 12.22
N LEU A 285 -1.56 -29.85 13.30
CA LEU A 285 -1.76 -30.54 14.58
C LEU A 285 -3.24 -30.82 14.78
N LYS A 286 -3.62 -32.09 14.95
CA LYS A 286 -5.03 -32.46 14.93
C LYS A 286 -5.43 -33.64 15.81
N ASN A 287 -6.74 -33.70 16.04
CA ASN A 287 -7.42 -34.77 16.75
C ASN A 287 -6.85 -35.03 18.14
N SER A 288 -6.61 -33.97 18.92
CA SER A 288 -6.33 -34.12 20.36
C SER A 288 -7.43 -34.96 21.04
N GLY A 289 -7.12 -35.41 22.25
CA GLY A 289 -8.13 -35.91 23.17
C GLY A 289 -9.26 -34.91 23.40
N SER A 290 -10.36 -35.41 23.95
CA SER A 290 -11.45 -34.59 24.45
C SER A 290 -11.72 -35.02 25.88
N SER A 291 -11.24 -34.22 26.83
CA SER A 291 -11.39 -34.49 28.24
C SER A 291 -12.36 -33.49 28.88
N ALA A 292 -13.32 -34.00 29.65
CA ALA A 292 -14.21 -33.15 30.42
C ALA A 292 -13.38 -32.37 31.45
N TRP A 293 -13.74 -31.10 31.68
CA TRP A 293 -13.05 -30.22 32.62
C TRP A 293 -12.78 -30.94 33.96
N PRO A 294 -11.55 -30.93 34.49
CA PRO A 294 -10.44 -30.03 34.15
C PRO A 294 -9.52 -30.55 33.03
N GLY A 295 -9.96 -31.51 32.22
CA GLY A 295 -9.24 -31.96 31.03
C GLY A 295 -8.91 -30.84 30.05
N ARG A 296 -7.70 -30.86 29.49
CA ARG A 296 -7.11 -29.73 28.75
C ARG A 296 -6.45 -30.14 27.43
N ASP A 297 -6.84 -31.29 26.88
CA ASP A 297 -6.19 -31.87 25.70
C ASP A 297 -6.13 -30.84 24.56
N ALA A 298 -4.95 -30.60 24.01
CA ALA A 298 -4.73 -29.53 23.05
C ALA A 298 -3.97 -29.97 21.81
N GLY A 299 -4.04 -29.18 20.74
CA GLY A 299 -3.05 -29.25 19.67
C GLY A 299 -1.65 -28.94 20.20
N ILE A 300 -1.52 -27.91 21.04
CA ILE A 300 -0.33 -27.68 21.87
C ILE A 300 -0.77 -27.30 23.29
N ASP A 301 -0.28 -28.02 24.30
CA ASP A 301 -0.33 -27.63 25.71
C ASP A 301 1.04 -27.07 26.15
N ILE A 302 1.06 -25.86 26.71
CA ILE A 302 2.26 -25.10 27.07
C ILE A 302 2.24 -24.77 28.56
N ILE A 303 3.25 -25.25 29.29
CA ILE A 303 3.48 -24.90 30.70
C ILE A 303 4.82 -24.17 30.92
N SER A 304 5.38 -23.65 29.85
CA SER A 304 6.69 -22.98 29.78
C SER A 304 6.58 -21.59 29.16
N SER A 305 7.72 -20.91 29.01
CA SER A 305 7.80 -19.51 28.59
C SER A 305 8.76 -19.32 27.42
N ASN A 306 8.65 -18.19 26.73
CA ASN A 306 9.51 -17.81 25.60
C ASN A 306 9.41 -18.77 24.39
N CYS A 307 8.28 -19.44 24.19
CA CYS A 307 8.08 -20.33 23.05
C CYS A 307 7.48 -19.59 21.85
N ALA A 308 7.94 -19.92 20.64
CA ALA A 308 7.39 -19.39 19.40
C ALA A 308 6.65 -20.48 18.62
N ILE A 309 5.35 -20.30 18.48
CA ILE A 309 4.42 -21.18 17.76
C ILE A 309 3.98 -20.43 16.51
N SER A 310 4.39 -20.89 15.33
CA SER A 310 4.12 -20.16 14.09
C SER A 310 3.80 -21.03 12.89
N ASN A 311 2.97 -20.53 11.97
CA ASN A 311 2.66 -21.23 10.71
C ASN A 311 2.06 -22.63 10.92
N ILE A 312 1.22 -22.81 11.94
CA ILE A 312 0.59 -24.10 12.25
C ILE A 312 -0.88 -24.09 11.83
N ILE A 313 -1.39 -25.24 11.40
CA ILE A 313 -2.83 -25.49 11.27
C ILE A 313 -3.27 -26.33 12.47
N PHE A 314 -4.08 -25.76 13.36
CA PHE A 314 -4.74 -26.45 14.47
C PHE A 314 -6.13 -26.87 14.02
N SER A 315 -6.39 -28.19 13.93
CA SER A 315 -7.66 -28.69 13.41
C SER A 315 -8.28 -29.78 14.28
N ASN A 316 -9.59 -29.72 14.52
CA ASN A 316 -10.34 -30.75 15.27
C ASN A 316 -9.74 -31.08 16.65
N ASN A 317 -9.20 -30.08 17.35
CA ASN A 317 -8.71 -30.24 18.72
C ASN A 317 -9.74 -29.73 19.74
N ASP A 318 -9.61 -30.17 20.98
CA ASP A 318 -10.40 -29.62 22.08
C ASP A 318 -9.94 -28.19 22.41
N PHE A 319 -8.64 -27.99 22.57
CA PHE A 319 -8.00 -26.67 22.48
C PHE A 319 -7.02 -26.65 21.30
N GLY A 320 -6.96 -25.59 20.50
CA GLY A 320 -5.88 -25.43 19.53
C GLY A 320 -4.54 -25.24 20.26
N VAL A 321 -4.45 -24.16 21.02
CA VAL A 321 -3.36 -23.90 21.99
C VAL A 321 -3.97 -23.70 23.38
N TYR A 322 -3.46 -24.44 24.34
CA TYR A 322 -3.71 -24.25 25.76
C TYR A 322 -2.41 -23.82 26.43
N ALA A 323 -2.44 -22.78 27.27
CA ALA A 323 -1.25 -22.28 27.95
C ALA A 323 -1.55 -21.92 29.41
N GLU A 324 -0.78 -22.50 30.35
CA GLU A 324 -0.89 -22.27 31.81
C GLU A 324 0.41 -21.64 32.34
N LYS A 325 0.32 -20.55 33.12
CA LYS A 325 1.50 -19.85 33.73
C LYS A 325 2.56 -19.49 32.71
N SER A 326 2.09 -19.11 31.54
CA SER A 326 2.91 -19.01 30.34
C SER A 326 3.25 -17.53 30.10
N THR A 327 4.53 -17.24 29.89
CA THR A 327 5.00 -15.86 29.69
C THR A 327 5.83 -15.75 28.42
N TYR A 328 5.73 -14.61 27.73
CA TYR A 328 6.50 -14.35 26.50
C TYR A 328 6.29 -15.41 25.40
N ASN A 329 5.13 -16.06 25.34
CA ASN A 329 4.83 -17.02 24.29
C ASN A 329 4.14 -16.32 23.10
N ASN A 330 4.60 -16.66 21.89
CA ASN A 330 4.10 -16.08 20.65
C ASN A 330 3.33 -17.15 19.87
N VAL A 331 2.05 -16.91 19.61
CA VAL A 331 1.21 -17.72 18.73
C VAL A 331 0.87 -16.86 17.52
N VAL A 332 1.55 -17.10 16.40
CA VAL A 332 1.52 -16.18 15.25
C VAL A 332 1.29 -16.87 13.91
N ASN A 333 0.66 -16.18 12.96
CA ASN A 333 0.49 -16.64 11.57
C ASN A 333 -0.04 -18.09 11.45
N SER A 334 -0.95 -18.47 12.33
CA SER A 334 -1.50 -19.82 12.43
C SER A 334 -2.99 -19.85 12.11
N THR A 335 -3.48 -21.01 11.71
CA THR A 335 -4.90 -21.22 11.36
C THR A 335 -5.54 -22.17 12.36
N PHE A 336 -6.60 -21.73 13.02
CA PHE A 336 -7.39 -22.51 13.97
C PHE A 336 -8.74 -22.83 13.35
N VAL A 337 -8.97 -24.09 13.00
CA VAL A 337 -10.19 -24.53 12.32
C VAL A 337 -10.87 -25.68 13.06
N ASP A 338 -12.18 -25.61 13.25
CA ASP A 338 -12.99 -26.70 13.81
C ASP A 338 -12.52 -27.19 15.22
N ASN A 339 -11.87 -26.33 16.01
CA ASN A 339 -11.53 -26.66 17.40
C ASN A 339 -12.72 -26.34 18.33
N ARG A 340 -12.75 -26.90 19.55
CA ARG A 340 -13.72 -26.43 20.55
C ARG A 340 -13.37 -25.00 20.99
N TRP A 341 -12.18 -24.82 21.55
CA TRP A 341 -11.56 -23.51 21.74
C TRP A 341 -10.32 -23.42 20.85
N ALA A 342 -10.09 -22.27 20.22
CA ALA A 342 -8.85 -22.12 19.45
C ALA A 342 -7.64 -21.81 20.34
N THR A 343 -7.70 -20.74 21.13
CA THR A 343 -6.64 -20.38 22.07
C THR A 343 -7.22 -20.14 23.47
N HIS A 344 -6.52 -20.65 24.48
CA HIS A 344 -6.89 -20.47 25.88
C HIS A 344 -5.63 -20.27 26.72
N PHE A 345 -5.46 -19.04 27.24
CA PHE A 345 -4.35 -18.68 28.11
C PHE A 345 -4.90 -18.43 29.52
N TYR A 346 -4.22 -19.01 30.51
CA TYR A 346 -4.76 -19.16 31.85
C TYR A 346 -3.68 -19.04 32.96
N ASP A 347 -4.12 -18.57 34.13
CA ASP A 347 -3.41 -18.62 35.42
C ASP A 347 -2.08 -17.86 35.48
N GLU A 348 -2.15 -16.54 35.69
CA GLU A 348 -1.00 -15.64 35.87
C GLU A 348 -0.07 -15.56 34.64
N GLY A 349 -0.62 -15.76 33.44
CA GLY A 349 0.12 -15.56 32.19
C GLY A 349 0.37 -14.07 31.93
N HIS A 350 1.51 -13.69 31.35
CA HIS A 350 1.75 -12.31 30.95
C HIS A 350 2.69 -12.17 29.75
N ASP A 351 2.63 -11.01 29.08
CA ASP A 351 3.47 -10.68 27.92
C ASP A 351 3.36 -11.69 26.76
N ASN A 352 2.19 -12.31 26.57
CA ASN A 352 1.98 -13.24 25.46
C ASN A 352 1.47 -12.50 24.22
N ILE A 353 1.78 -13.02 23.03
CA ILE A 353 1.37 -12.46 21.74
C ILE A 353 0.52 -13.48 20.98
N ILE A 354 -0.69 -13.06 20.60
CA ILE A 354 -1.58 -13.79 19.70
C ILE A 354 -1.81 -12.88 18.50
N SER A 355 -1.07 -13.06 17.40
CA SER A 355 -1.16 -12.17 16.25
C SER A 355 -1.21 -12.84 14.88
N ASP A 356 -1.80 -12.17 13.90
CA ASP A 356 -1.82 -12.62 12.50
C ASP A 356 -2.47 -14.00 12.30
N ASN A 357 -3.31 -14.44 13.24
CA ASN A 357 -3.94 -15.75 13.17
C ASN A 357 -5.31 -15.69 12.49
N THR A 358 -5.72 -16.81 11.91
CA THR A 358 -7.05 -16.99 11.32
C THR A 358 -7.84 -18.02 12.11
N PHE A 359 -9.00 -17.63 12.64
CA PHE A 359 -9.88 -18.47 13.44
C PHE A 359 -11.19 -18.74 12.68
N ILE A 360 -11.48 -20.01 12.40
CA ILE A 360 -12.60 -20.43 11.56
C ILE A 360 -13.40 -21.54 12.27
N GLN A 361 -14.71 -21.34 12.46
CA GLN A 361 -15.64 -22.39 12.90
C GLN A 361 -15.27 -23.06 14.24
N ASN A 362 -14.55 -22.35 15.12
CA ASN A 362 -14.26 -22.85 16.46
C ASN A 362 -15.51 -22.73 17.34
N THR A 363 -15.94 -23.83 17.96
CA THR A 363 -17.35 -23.96 18.41
C THR A 363 -17.70 -23.23 19.70
N GLU A 364 -16.74 -23.01 20.60
CA GLU A 364 -16.94 -22.25 21.84
C GLU A 364 -16.30 -20.86 21.77
N GLY A 365 -15.11 -20.72 21.20
CA GLY A 365 -14.53 -19.40 20.96
C GLY A 365 -13.12 -19.38 20.36
N ALA A 366 -12.67 -18.19 19.97
CA ALA A 366 -11.38 -17.99 19.34
C ALA A 366 -10.27 -17.67 20.35
N VAL A 367 -10.40 -16.58 21.10
CA VAL A 367 -9.39 -16.17 22.09
C VAL A 367 -10.01 -16.06 23.46
N TYR A 368 -9.43 -16.78 24.42
CA TYR A 368 -9.86 -16.77 25.81
C TYR A 368 -8.67 -16.52 26.73
N LEU A 369 -8.71 -15.41 27.45
CA LEU A 369 -7.76 -15.04 28.49
C LEU A 369 -8.44 -15.11 29.85
N TRP A 370 -7.84 -15.83 30.80
CA TRP A 370 -8.30 -15.83 32.18
C TRP A 370 -7.14 -15.68 33.15
N ASN A 371 -7.14 -14.58 33.91
CA ASN A 371 -6.07 -14.20 34.81
C ASN A 371 -4.75 -13.99 34.04
N VAL A 372 -4.83 -13.20 32.96
CA VAL A 372 -3.71 -12.90 32.06
C VAL A 372 -3.51 -11.39 31.96
N GLU A 373 -2.26 -10.94 32.03
CA GLU A 373 -1.91 -9.52 32.00
C GLU A 373 -0.96 -9.15 30.86
N SER A 374 -0.92 -7.87 30.48
CA SER A 374 0.11 -7.30 29.59
C SER A 374 0.31 -8.03 28.26
N SER A 375 -0.72 -8.73 27.78
CA SER A 375 -0.65 -9.55 26.57
C SER A 375 -1.27 -8.81 25.37
N THR A 376 -0.85 -9.19 24.17
CA THR A 376 -1.24 -8.54 22.91
C THR A 376 -2.04 -9.50 22.03
N ILE A 377 -3.23 -9.08 21.63
CA ILE A 377 -4.07 -9.76 20.64
C ILE A 377 -4.23 -8.82 19.45
N SER A 378 -3.56 -9.10 18.33
CA SER A 378 -3.55 -8.15 17.21
C SER A 378 -3.57 -8.77 15.82
N GLU A 379 -4.12 -8.04 14.85
CA GLU A 379 -4.11 -8.43 13.43
C GLU A 379 -4.72 -9.83 13.15
N ASN A 380 -5.64 -10.29 14.02
CA ASN A 380 -6.28 -11.58 13.84
C ASN A 380 -7.58 -11.47 13.03
N THR A 381 -7.87 -12.51 12.25
CA THR A 381 -9.16 -12.67 11.55
C THR A 381 -9.99 -13.72 12.27
N ILE A 382 -11.11 -13.32 12.89
CA ILE A 382 -11.90 -14.15 13.81
C ILE A 382 -13.34 -14.33 13.31
N ASN A 383 -13.67 -15.58 12.94
CA ASN A 383 -15.03 -16.02 12.58
C ASN A 383 -15.30 -17.43 13.14
N THR A 384 -15.91 -17.48 14.32
CA THR A 384 -16.27 -18.71 15.02
C THR A 384 -17.67 -19.22 14.66
N THR A 385 -18.46 -18.45 13.90
CA THR A 385 -19.87 -18.73 13.52
C THR A 385 -20.86 -18.74 14.69
N LEU A 386 -20.57 -19.39 15.83
CA LEU A 386 -21.43 -19.46 17.02
C LEU A 386 -20.68 -19.31 18.36
N GLY A 387 -19.35 -19.27 18.34
CA GLY A 387 -18.52 -19.11 19.54
C GLY A 387 -18.30 -17.64 19.90
N PHE A 388 -17.58 -17.40 21.00
CA PHE A 388 -17.10 -16.07 21.37
C PHE A 388 -15.91 -15.65 20.49
N GLY A 389 -15.82 -14.37 20.11
CA GLY A 389 -14.64 -13.82 19.45
C GLY A 389 -13.46 -13.75 20.41
N ILE A 390 -13.38 -12.68 21.19
CA ILE A 390 -12.33 -12.47 22.21
C ILE A 390 -12.97 -12.31 23.58
N VAL A 391 -12.50 -13.08 24.57
CA VAL A 391 -13.00 -13.02 25.95
C VAL A 391 -11.84 -12.87 26.92
N LEU A 392 -11.94 -11.88 27.80
CA LEU A 392 -11.04 -11.64 28.92
C LEU A 392 -11.83 -11.79 30.23
N ILE A 393 -11.33 -12.60 31.15
CA ILE A 393 -11.86 -12.76 32.50
C ILE A 393 -10.75 -12.51 33.51
N ASP A 394 -10.97 -11.61 34.47
CA ASP A 394 -9.97 -11.22 35.46
C ASP A 394 -8.60 -10.90 34.80
N SER A 395 -8.60 -10.27 33.61
CA SER A 395 -7.42 -10.11 32.76
C SER A 395 -7.17 -8.64 32.45
N ASP A 396 -6.10 -8.08 33.00
CA ASP A 396 -5.89 -6.63 33.04
C ASP A 396 -4.71 -6.19 32.15
N ASN A 397 -4.68 -4.91 31.76
CA ASN A 397 -3.54 -4.32 31.03
C ASN A 397 -3.23 -4.97 29.67
N ASN A 398 -4.19 -5.59 29.00
CA ASN A 398 -3.99 -6.21 27.69
C ASN A 398 -4.31 -5.24 26.54
N TYR A 399 -3.69 -5.47 25.38
CA TYR A 399 -3.93 -4.74 24.14
C TYR A 399 -4.65 -5.62 23.13
N ILE A 400 -5.78 -5.14 22.60
CA ILE A 400 -6.58 -5.79 21.57
C ILE A 400 -6.69 -4.82 20.39
N GLY A 401 -5.96 -5.04 19.30
CA GLY A 401 -6.06 -4.12 18.17
C GLY A 401 -5.76 -4.62 16.77
N GLY A 402 -6.34 -3.96 15.77
CA GLY A 402 -6.21 -4.37 14.35
C GLY A 402 -6.93 -5.69 14.01
N ASN A 403 -7.81 -6.20 14.88
CA ASN A 403 -8.48 -7.48 14.63
C ASN A 403 -9.75 -7.31 13.80
N ASN A 404 -10.01 -8.25 12.90
CA ASN A 404 -11.26 -8.37 12.15
C ASN A 404 -12.12 -9.49 12.76
N ILE A 405 -13.14 -9.12 13.52
CA ILE A 405 -13.96 -9.98 14.36
C ILE A 405 -15.39 -9.96 13.83
N PHE A 406 -15.77 -11.03 13.10
CA PHE A 406 -17.04 -11.04 12.39
C PHE A 406 -17.78 -12.37 12.44
N ASN A 407 -19.12 -12.30 12.45
CA ASN A 407 -20.01 -13.47 12.54
C ASN A 407 -19.70 -14.39 13.73
N ASN A 408 -19.41 -13.81 14.90
CA ASN A 408 -19.28 -14.53 16.15
C ASN A 408 -20.57 -14.36 16.96
N ARG A 409 -20.72 -15.13 18.04
CA ARG A 409 -21.79 -14.86 19.00
C ARG A 409 -21.58 -13.50 19.66
N GLN A 410 -20.48 -13.35 20.38
CA GLN A 410 -20.06 -12.08 20.98
C GLN A 410 -18.78 -11.61 20.27
N GLY A 411 -18.64 -10.32 19.99
CA GLY A 411 -17.41 -9.78 19.42
C GLY A 411 -16.25 -9.81 20.43
N ILE A 412 -16.22 -8.83 21.32
CA ILE A 412 -15.24 -8.73 22.42
C ILE A 412 -15.99 -8.68 23.75
N CYS A 413 -15.50 -9.40 24.77
CA CYS A 413 -16.06 -9.40 26.12
C CYS A 413 -14.96 -9.23 27.17
N LEU A 414 -15.13 -8.23 28.04
CA LEU A 414 -14.29 -7.99 29.21
C LEU A 414 -15.11 -8.22 30.48
N ASN A 415 -14.74 -9.19 31.29
CA ASN A 415 -15.44 -9.52 32.54
C ASN A 415 -14.49 -9.38 33.73
N THR A 416 -14.80 -8.48 34.67
CA THR A 416 -13.89 -8.14 35.79
C THR A 416 -12.47 -7.83 35.29
N SER A 417 -12.35 -7.25 34.09
CA SER A 417 -11.08 -7.05 33.37
C SER A 417 -10.88 -5.56 33.11
N SER A 418 -9.75 -5.03 33.56
CA SER A 418 -9.53 -3.60 33.75
C SER A 418 -8.27 -3.10 33.06
N ASP A 419 -8.21 -1.80 32.80
CA ASP A 419 -7.05 -1.13 32.20
C ASP A 419 -6.61 -1.72 30.84
N ASN A 420 -7.53 -2.36 30.10
CA ASN A 420 -7.27 -2.88 28.76
C ASN A 420 -7.51 -1.82 27.67
N ILE A 421 -6.82 -1.95 26.54
CA ILE A 421 -6.98 -1.09 25.38
C ILE A 421 -7.57 -1.91 24.22
N ILE A 422 -8.73 -1.49 23.70
CA ILE A 422 -9.37 -2.05 22.52
C ILE A 422 -9.29 -1.01 21.41
N SER A 423 -8.43 -1.22 20.41
CA SER A 423 -8.15 -0.19 19.39
C SER A 423 -8.07 -0.67 17.95
N GLY A 424 -8.69 0.03 17.01
CA GLY A 424 -8.50 -0.26 15.58
C GLY A 424 -9.10 -1.58 15.12
N ASN A 425 -10.13 -2.10 15.80
CA ASN A 425 -10.76 -3.37 15.45
C ASN A 425 -12.01 -3.17 14.58
N ASP A 426 -12.19 -4.09 13.61
CA ASP A 426 -13.43 -4.24 12.85
C ASP A 426 -14.31 -5.29 13.54
N ILE A 427 -15.44 -4.89 14.11
CA ILE A 427 -16.33 -5.74 14.92
C ILE A 427 -17.71 -5.79 14.27
N ILE A 428 -17.93 -6.83 13.47
CA ILE A 428 -18.94 -6.83 12.41
C ILE A 428 -19.91 -8.00 12.52
N GLU A 429 -21.22 -7.74 12.45
CA GLU A 429 -22.24 -8.79 12.28
C GLU A 429 -22.17 -9.91 13.34
N ASN A 430 -21.83 -9.58 14.59
CA ASN A 430 -21.90 -10.53 15.70
C ASN A 430 -23.35 -10.66 16.21
N THR A 431 -23.72 -11.82 16.76
CA THR A 431 -25.13 -12.13 17.09
C THR A 431 -25.61 -11.64 18.44
N ASP A 432 -24.70 -11.21 19.31
CA ASP A 432 -24.93 -10.51 20.58
C ASP A 432 -24.30 -9.11 20.42
N ASP A 433 -23.75 -8.51 21.49
CA ASP A 433 -23.11 -7.19 21.43
C ASP A 433 -21.80 -7.20 20.63
N GLY A 434 -21.41 -6.04 20.10
CA GLY A 434 -20.08 -5.84 19.53
C GLY A 434 -18.98 -5.94 20.60
N ILE A 435 -19.01 -5.02 21.56
CA ILE A 435 -18.10 -4.99 22.71
C ILE A 435 -18.94 -5.00 24.00
N ASN A 436 -18.63 -5.90 24.92
CA ASN A 436 -19.34 -5.98 26.20
C ASN A 436 -18.38 -5.92 27.40
N LEU A 437 -18.61 -4.96 28.30
CA LEU A 437 -17.89 -4.78 29.56
C LEU A 437 -18.81 -5.17 30.73
N LEU A 438 -18.38 -6.16 31.51
CA LEU A 438 -19.16 -6.79 32.56
C LEU A 438 -18.47 -6.77 33.92
N ASN A 439 -19.29 -6.69 34.98
CA ASN A 439 -18.92 -7.00 36.37
C ASN A 439 -17.66 -6.27 36.87
N SER A 440 -17.71 -4.95 36.95
CA SER A 440 -16.60 -4.12 37.44
C SER A 440 -15.36 -4.13 36.54
N ALA A 441 -15.54 -4.18 35.22
CA ALA A 441 -14.50 -3.83 34.25
C ALA A 441 -14.29 -2.30 34.25
N PHE A 442 -13.16 -1.82 34.77
CA PHE A 442 -12.88 -0.38 34.92
C PHE A 442 -11.60 0.06 34.19
N GLY A 443 -11.47 1.35 33.90
CA GLY A 443 -10.22 1.90 33.35
C GLY A 443 -9.90 1.49 31.90
N ASN A 444 -10.81 0.79 31.22
CA ASN A 444 -10.57 0.34 29.85
C ASN A 444 -10.73 1.49 28.85
N VAL A 445 -9.98 1.44 27.76
CA VAL A 445 -10.05 2.41 26.65
C VAL A 445 -10.52 1.69 25.39
N ILE A 446 -11.67 2.11 24.85
CA ILE A 446 -12.23 1.63 23.59
C ILE A 446 -12.08 2.76 22.58
N THR A 447 -11.21 2.60 21.58
CA THR A 447 -10.91 3.69 20.64
C THR A 447 -10.67 3.29 19.20
N ASN A 448 -11.09 4.11 18.24
CA ASN A 448 -10.82 3.87 16.82
C ASN A 448 -11.33 2.50 16.31
N ASN A 449 -12.41 1.97 16.89
CA ASN A 449 -13.02 0.72 16.42
C ASN A 449 -14.18 0.99 15.45
N TYR A 450 -14.37 0.10 14.48
CA TYR A 450 -15.52 0.07 13.60
C TYR A 450 -16.50 -1.01 14.05
N ILE A 451 -17.60 -0.59 14.68
CA ILE A 451 -18.57 -1.46 15.34
C ILE A 451 -19.87 -1.44 14.55
N TYR A 452 -20.08 -2.48 13.75
CA TYR A 452 -21.05 -2.45 12.66
C TYR A 452 -21.99 -3.66 12.68
N LYS A 453 -23.31 -3.41 12.65
CA LYS A 453 -24.33 -4.46 12.49
C LYS A 453 -24.32 -5.59 13.52
N ASN A 454 -23.88 -5.31 14.74
CA ASN A 454 -24.05 -6.29 15.81
C ASN A 454 -25.54 -6.38 16.16
N ALA A 455 -26.00 -7.59 16.49
CA ALA A 455 -27.42 -7.88 16.57
C ALA A 455 -28.09 -7.32 17.84
N ASP A 456 -27.30 -7.07 18.88
CA ASP A 456 -27.71 -6.34 20.07
C ASP A 456 -27.10 -4.92 20.05
N ASP A 457 -26.43 -4.49 21.14
CA ASP A 457 -25.81 -3.17 21.22
C ASP A 457 -24.42 -3.15 20.55
N GLY A 458 -24.00 -1.98 20.07
CA GLY A 458 -22.61 -1.79 19.61
C GLY A 458 -21.62 -1.97 20.76
N VAL A 459 -21.82 -1.21 21.84
CA VAL A 459 -21.05 -1.33 23.09
C VAL A 459 -21.98 -1.39 24.29
N GLN A 460 -21.79 -2.35 25.19
CA GLN A 460 -22.53 -2.47 26.45
C GLN A 460 -21.60 -2.34 27.66
N LEU A 461 -22.00 -1.53 28.65
CA LEU A 461 -21.38 -1.42 29.96
C LEU A 461 -22.38 -1.83 31.05
N TYR A 462 -22.12 -2.96 31.72
CA TYR A 462 -23.08 -3.56 32.65
C TYR A 462 -22.44 -3.99 33.97
N ASN A 463 -23.11 -3.62 35.07
CA ASN A 463 -22.80 -4.01 36.45
C ASN A 463 -21.47 -3.44 36.96
N SER A 464 -21.50 -2.16 37.34
CA SER A 464 -20.40 -1.42 37.97
C SER A 464 -19.15 -1.23 37.12
N CYS A 465 -19.29 -1.21 35.78
CA CYS A 465 -18.20 -0.89 34.87
C CYS A 465 -17.96 0.62 34.86
N ASN A 466 -16.99 1.08 35.66
CA ASN A 466 -16.77 2.50 35.94
C ASN A 466 -15.46 3.01 35.33
N ASN A 467 -15.35 4.32 35.11
CA ASN A 467 -14.10 4.98 34.71
C ASN A 467 -13.49 4.44 33.40
N ASN A 468 -14.31 3.97 32.46
CA ASN A 468 -13.86 3.58 31.12
C ASN A 468 -13.94 4.80 30.17
N ILE A 469 -13.15 4.77 29.10
CA ILE A 469 -13.12 5.80 28.06
C ILE A 469 -13.53 5.17 26.73
N ILE A 470 -14.53 5.76 26.06
CA ILE A 470 -15.00 5.33 24.73
C ILE A 470 -14.86 6.54 23.80
N ILE A 471 -13.90 6.48 22.88
CA ILE A 471 -13.49 7.65 22.08
C ILE A 471 -13.17 7.30 20.63
N GLU A 472 -13.55 8.14 19.66
CA GLU A 472 -13.15 7.96 18.25
C GLU A 472 -13.64 6.64 17.62
N ASN A 473 -14.72 6.03 18.12
CA ASN A 473 -15.29 4.83 17.51
C ASN A 473 -16.36 5.19 16.48
N ILE A 474 -16.45 4.40 15.41
CA ILE A 474 -17.56 4.45 14.47
C ILE A 474 -18.55 3.36 14.84
N ILE A 475 -19.72 3.76 15.32
CA ILE A 475 -20.77 2.87 15.83
C ILE A 475 -21.98 2.97 14.89
N ASP A 476 -22.06 2.01 13.97
CA ASP A 476 -22.93 2.10 12.79
C ASP A 476 -23.91 0.92 12.70
N ASN A 477 -25.20 1.25 12.57
CA ASN A 477 -26.24 0.31 12.15
C ASN A 477 -26.33 -0.97 13.01
N ASN A 478 -26.12 -0.85 14.31
CA ASN A 478 -26.37 -1.92 15.29
C ASN A 478 -27.88 -2.04 15.56
N TYR A 479 -28.35 -3.25 15.88
CA TYR A 479 -29.78 -3.59 15.87
C TYR A 479 -30.50 -3.37 17.20
N GLU A 480 -29.80 -3.03 18.27
CA GLU A 480 -30.38 -2.31 19.41
C GLU A 480 -29.78 -0.90 19.47
N ARG A 481 -28.84 -0.66 20.38
CA ARG A 481 -28.30 0.67 20.62
C ARG A 481 -26.89 0.81 20.08
N GLY A 482 -26.47 2.05 19.84
CA GLY A 482 -25.05 2.33 19.64
C GLY A 482 -24.25 1.98 20.90
N ILE A 483 -24.59 2.65 22.01
CA ILE A 483 -24.02 2.36 23.34
C ILE A 483 -25.14 2.19 24.39
N GLN A 484 -25.01 1.18 25.25
CA GLN A 484 -25.86 0.97 26.42
C GLN A 484 -25.05 1.01 27.72
N ILE A 485 -25.50 1.79 28.71
CA ILE A 485 -24.87 1.87 30.04
C ILE A 485 -25.90 1.68 31.16
N GLN A 486 -25.72 0.63 31.97
CA GLN A 486 -26.67 0.26 33.03
C GLN A 486 -26.00 -0.29 34.30
N MET A 487 -26.82 -0.50 35.34
CA MET A 487 -26.45 -1.21 36.57
C MET A 487 -25.25 -0.57 37.30
N SER A 488 -25.35 0.73 37.58
CA SER A 488 -24.33 1.49 38.34
C SER A 488 -22.95 1.57 37.65
N SER A 489 -22.92 1.53 36.32
CA SER A 489 -21.73 1.77 35.50
C SER A 489 -21.58 3.29 35.28
N ASN A 490 -20.82 3.94 36.17
CA ASN A 490 -20.70 5.39 36.32
C ASN A 490 -19.30 5.91 35.99
N ASN A 491 -19.19 7.23 35.84
CA ASN A 491 -17.94 7.96 35.61
C ASN A 491 -17.20 7.50 34.34
N ASN A 492 -17.91 6.96 33.36
CA ASN A 492 -17.36 6.69 32.05
C ASN A 492 -17.34 7.99 31.22
N GLU A 493 -16.34 8.14 30.37
CA GLU A 493 -16.21 9.27 29.44
C GLU A 493 -16.45 8.80 28.01
N ILE A 494 -17.42 9.38 27.32
CA ILE A 494 -17.84 9.00 25.96
C ILE A 494 -17.86 10.25 25.09
N PHE A 495 -16.89 10.41 24.19
CA PHE A 495 -16.79 11.60 23.34
C PHE A 495 -16.09 11.27 22.02
N HIS A 496 -16.26 12.09 20.99
CA HIS A 496 -15.68 11.92 19.65
C HIS A 496 -16.07 10.64 18.92
N ASN A 497 -17.12 9.96 19.35
CA ASN A 497 -17.65 8.81 18.63
C ASN A 497 -18.62 9.27 17.55
N LYS A 498 -18.72 8.48 16.49
CA LYS A 498 -19.68 8.64 15.40
C LYS A 498 -20.83 7.65 15.58
N PHE A 499 -21.99 8.15 15.92
CA PHE A 499 -23.24 7.39 15.96
C PHE A 499 -24.01 7.57 14.66
N GLN A 500 -24.29 6.47 13.97
CA GLN A 500 -25.16 6.53 12.79
C GLN A 500 -26.01 5.28 12.62
N LYS A 501 -27.28 5.46 12.23
CA LYS A 501 -28.21 4.41 11.78
C LYS A 501 -28.46 3.29 12.79
N ASN A 502 -28.05 3.45 14.05
CA ASN A 502 -28.46 2.55 15.13
C ASN A 502 -29.97 2.72 15.34
N ILE A 503 -30.65 1.71 15.91
CA ILE A 503 -32.09 1.88 16.21
C ILE A 503 -32.28 2.98 17.26
N GLU A 504 -31.40 3.02 18.25
CA GLU A 504 -31.26 4.08 19.25
C GLU A 504 -29.77 4.40 19.39
N ASN A 505 -29.37 5.68 19.34
CA ASN A 505 -27.93 5.99 19.34
C ASN A 505 -27.27 5.69 20.70
N ALA A 506 -27.93 6.03 21.81
CA ALA A 506 -27.41 5.77 23.15
C ALA A 506 -28.51 5.66 24.22
N PHE A 507 -28.29 4.79 25.21
CA PHE A 507 -29.09 4.69 26.44
C PHE A 507 -28.19 4.65 27.67
N ASP A 508 -28.45 5.52 28.63
CA ASP A 508 -27.67 5.66 29.85
C ASP A 508 -28.56 6.00 31.06
N GLU A 509 -28.82 5.01 31.92
CA GLU A 509 -29.54 5.19 33.19
C GLU A 509 -28.61 5.55 34.37
N CYS A 510 -27.31 5.65 34.13
CA CYS A 510 -26.26 5.84 35.14
C CYS A 510 -25.79 7.30 35.17
N THR A 511 -24.62 7.58 35.75
CA THR A 511 -24.01 8.92 35.80
C THR A 511 -22.70 8.91 35.01
N ASN A 512 -22.72 9.36 33.76
CA ASN A 512 -21.56 9.38 32.87
C ASN A 512 -21.45 10.72 32.13
N VAL A 513 -20.31 10.93 31.47
CA VAL A 513 -20.00 12.17 30.75
C VAL A 513 -19.95 11.88 29.26
N TRP A 514 -20.75 12.62 28.48
CA TRP A 514 -20.92 12.42 27.04
C TRP A 514 -20.27 13.51 26.17
N ASP A 515 -19.46 14.38 26.79
CA ASP A 515 -18.67 15.39 26.09
C ASP A 515 -17.39 15.75 26.83
N LYS A 516 -16.44 16.37 26.13
CA LYS A 516 -15.17 16.83 26.71
C LYS A 516 -15.11 18.36 26.83
N GLY A 517 -16.26 18.99 27.04
CA GLY A 517 -16.43 20.42 27.21
C GLY A 517 -16.29 21.24 25.93
N SER A 518 -16.56 22.54 26.03
CA SER A 518 -16.71 23.47 24.90
C SER A 518 -15.47 23.71 24.04
N MET A 519 -14.30 23.20 24.42
CA MET A 519 -13.08 23.31 23.59
C MET A 519 -12.81 22.03 22.80
N SER A 520 -13.41 20.91 23.20
CA SER A 520 -13.14 19.60 22.62
C SER A 520 -14.38 18.98 22.00
N GLY A 521 -15.59 19.40 22.38
CA GLY A 521 -16.83 18.84 21.86
C GLY A 521 -17.19 17.48 22.45
N GLY A 522 -18.31 16.94 22.00
CA GLY A 522 -18.87 15.66 22.38
C GLY A 522 -18.84 14.66 21.24
N ASN A 523 -19.96 14.03 20.94
CA ASN A 523 -20.09 12.99 19.92
C ASN A 523 -20.81 13.53 18.68
N TYR A 524 -20.62 12.86 17.54
CA TYR A 524 -21.42 13.10 16.35
C TYR A 524 -22.64 12.18 16.36
N TRP A 525 -23.83 12.76 16.15
CA TRP A 525 -25.10 12.04 16.13
C TRP A 525 -25.80 12.28 14.78
N ASP A 526 -26.13 11.22 14.06
CA ASP A 526 -26.76 11.32 12.74
C ASP A 526 -28.19 11.89 12.76
N ASP A 527 -28.82 11.91 13.93
CA ASP A 527 -30.13 12.50 14.19
C ASP A 527 -30.07 13.83 14.96
N TYR A 528 -28.88 14.41 15.14
CA TYR A 528 -28.74 15.75 15.72
C TYR A 528 -29.41 16.81 14.83
N THR A 529 -30.28 17.62 15.42
CA THR A 529 -31.03 18.68 14.71
C THR A 529 -30.92 20.04 15.41
N GLY A 530 -29.99 20.18 16.36
CA GLY A 530 -29.72 21.43 17.05
C GLY A 530 -29.03 22.47 16.14
N SER A 531 -28.88 23.68 16.67
CA SER A 531 -28.16 24.76 15.99
C SER A 531 -26.73 24.90 16.51
N ASP A 532 -25.89 25.43 15.63
CA ASP A 532 -24.55 25.95 15.92
C ASP A 532 -24.63 27.45 15.62
N ASP A 533 -25.01 28.23 16.63
CA ASP A 533 -25.35 29.65 16.51
C ASP A 533 -24.10 30.54 16.43
N ASP A 534 -23.02 30.18 17.13
CA ASP A 534 -21.73 30.86 17.02
C ASP A 534 -20.87 30.32 15.88
N GLY A 535 -21.30 29.21 15.30
CA GLY A 535 -20.72 28.60 14.13
C GLY A 535 -19.42 27.90 14.47
N ASP A 536 -19.08 27.53 15.71
CA ASP A 536 -17.76 26.97 16.03
C ASP A 536 -17.57 25.48 15.63
N GLY A 537 -18.62 24.83 15.10
CA GLY A 537 -18.64 23.41 14.74
C GLY A 537 -19.18 22.51 15.85
N LEU A 538 -19.54 23.08 17.01
CA LEU A 538 -20.21 22.40 18.12
C LEU A 538 -21.67 22.87 18.20
N GLY A 539 -22.55 21.94 18.54
CA GLY A 539 -23.96 22.23 18.74
C GLY A 539 -24.20 22.99 20.04
N ASP A 540 -24.90 24.13 19.96
CA ASP A 540 -25.33 24.94 21.11
C ASP A 540 -26.54 24.35 21.84
N THR A 541 -27.26 23.43 21.18
CA THR A 541 -28.36 22.68 21.80
C THR A 541 -27.85 21.34 22.32
N PRO A 542 -27.92 21.06 23.64
CA PRO A 542 -27.53 19.75 24.16
C PRO A 542 -28.31 18.61 23.52
N TYR A 543 -27.64 17.48 23.31
CA TYR A 543 -28.29 16.22 22.89
C TYR A 543 -28.60 15.38 24.14
N ASP A 544 -29.89 15.08 24.35
CA ASP A 544 -30.37 14.30 25.49
C ASP A 544 -30.07 12.80 25.28
N ILE A 545 -29.48 12.14 26.29
CA ILE A 545 -29.25 10.70 26.27
C ILE A 545 -30.44 10.00 26.94
N GLU A 546 -31.05 9.02 26.25
CA GLU A 546 -32.20 8.29 26.79
C GLU A 546 -31.84 7.48 28.07
N GLY A 547 -32.82 7.21 28.92
CA GLY A 547 -32.66 6.39 30.14
C GLY A 547 -32.33 7.16 31.42
N GLY A 548 -31.81 8.38 31.32
CA GLY A 548 -31.34 9.16 32.47
C GLY A 548 -31.32 10.67 32.24
N PRO A 549 -30.64 11.45 33.11
CA PRO A 549 -30.49 12.89 32.97
C PRO A 549 -29.21 13.30 32.20
N ASN A 550 -28.48 12.35 31.62
CA ASN A 550 -27.21 12.62 30.95
C ASN A 550 -27.46 13.31 29.60
N GLN A 551 -26.54 14.20 29.22
CA GLN A 551 -26.59 14.96 27.99
C GLN A 551 -25.18 15.06 27.42
N ASP A 552 -25.08 15.06 26.10
CA ASP A 552 -23.93 15.62 25.40
C ASP A 552 -24.17 17.13 25.27
N LEU A 553 -23.39 17.93 26.00
CA LEU A 553 -23.57 19.39 26.04
C LEU A 553 -22.97 20.11 24.83
N HIS A 554 -22.11 19.45 24.06
CA HIS A 554 -21.41 20.06 22.93
C HIS A 554 -21.37 19.09 21.72
N PRO A 555 -22.53 18.64 21.18
CA PRO A 555 -22.56 17.67 20.08
C PRO A 555 -21.75 18.15 18.87
N LEU A 556 -21.05 17.26 18.18
CA LEU A 556 -20.29 17.64 16.99
C LEU A 556 -21.22 17.83 15.78
N MET A 557 -21.07 18.96 15.07
CA MET A 557 -21.81 19.24 13.83
C MET A 557 -21.29 18.42 12.64
N HIS A 558 -20.01 18.06 12.70
CA HIS A 558 -19.28 17.27 11.71
C HIS A 558 -18.52 16.13 12.40
N LEU A 559 -17.87 15.24 11.63
CA LEU A 559 -17.13 14.15 12.25
C LEU A 559 -15.93 14.71 13.02
N TRP A 560 -15.54 14.03 14.10
CA TRP A 560 -14.33 14.41 14.83
C TRP A 560 -13.12 14.30 13.91
N GLY A 561 -12.31 15.37 13.86
CA GLY A 561 -11.19 15.49 12.93
C GLY A 561 -11.57 15.87 11.50
N GLU A 562 -12.85 16.15 11.22
CA GLU A 562 -13.31 16.78 9.97
C GLU A 562 -13.93 18.14 10.31
N ASN A 563 -13.20 19.26 10.15
CA ASN A 563 -13.78 20.60 10.18
C ASN A 563 -13.77 21.19 8.76
N PRO A 564 -14.88 21.05 8.00
CA PRO A 564 -14.93 21.62 6.65
C PRO A 564 -14.71 23.14 6.67
N PRO A 565 -14.04 23.69 5.64
CA PRO A 565 -13.79 25.12 5.57
C PRO A 565 -15.10 25.88 5.39
N VAL A 566 -15.19 27.09 5.95
CA VAL A 566 -16.37 27.95 5.82
C VAL A 566 -16.18 28.88 4.62
N ALA A 567 -16.96 28.65 3.56
CA ALA A 567 -17.01 29.53 2.40
C ALA A 567 -17.76 30.84 2.73
N ASN A 568 -17.15 31.99 2.47
CA ASN A 568 -17.80 33.28 2.62
C ASN A 568 -17.23 34.31 1.64
N PHE A 569 -18.10 35.09 1.01
CA PHE A 569 -17.65 36.16 0.13
C PHE A 569 -18.44 37.45 0.28
N THR A 570 -17.90 38.53 -0.26
CA THR A 570 -18.59 39.79 -0.53
C THR A 570 -18.47 40.14 -2.00
N TYR A 571 -19.33 41.03 -2.49
CA TYR A 571 -19.28 41.51 -3.86
C TYR A 571 -19.62 42.99 -3.91
N PHE A 572 -19.04 43.70 -4.87
CA PHE A 572 -19.36 45.10 -5.17
C PHE A 572 -19.11 45.40 -6.65
N GLY A 573 -19.82 46.37 -7.20
CA GLY A 573 -19.69 46.72 -8.62
C GLY A 573 -20.90 47.46 -9.16
N GLU A 574 -20.73 48.06 -10.34
CA GLU A 574 -21.76 48.80 -11.08
C GLU A 574 -21.64 48.44 -12.58
N ASP A 575 -22.70 48.71 -13.35
CA ASP A 575 -22.74 48.52 -14.81
C ASP A 575 -22.30 47.12 -15.29
N GLY A 576 -22.70 46.09 -14.56
CA GLY A 576 -22.41 44.69 -14.88
C GLY A 576 -20.99 44.22 -14.51
N ASN A 577 -20.07 45.10 -14.11
CA ASN A 577 -18.72 44.73 -13.66
C ASN A 577 -18.72 44.52 -12.15
N ILE A 578 -18.62 43.26 -11.71
CA ILE A 578 -18.67 42.87 -10.31
C ILE A 578 -17.32 42.30 -9.88
N ASP A 579 -16.78 42.87 -8.81
CA ASP A 579 -15.65 42.32 -8.06
C ASP A 579 -16.19 41.44 -6.93
N PHE A 580 -15.67 40.21 -6.83
CA PHE A 580 -15.96 39.28 -5.77
C PHE A 580 -14.71 39.04 -4.91
N ASP A 581 -14.92 38.97 -3.61
CA ASP A 581 -13.87 38.85 -2.60
C ASP A 581 -14.23 37.71 -1.63
N ALA A 582 -13.50 36.60 -1.71
CA ALA A 582 -13.61 35.42 -0.84
C ALA A 582 -12.65 35.45 0.36
N SER A 583 -11.99 36.58 0.66
CA SER A 583 -11.05 36.67 1.80
C SER A 583 -11.72 36.51 3.17
N GLY A 584 -13.06 36.49 3.21
CA GLY A 584 -13.83 36.17 4.41
C GLY A 584 -14.00 34.68 4.67
N SER A 585 -13.59 33.80 3.75
CA SER A 585 -13.55 32.35 3.99
C SER A 585 -12.43 32.01 4.95
N TYR A 586 -12.64 30.99 5.77
CA TYR A 586 -11.64 30.52 6.71
C TYR A 586 -11.82 29.04 7.00
N ASP A 587 -10.74 28.45 7.50
CA ASP A 587 -10.72 27.10 8.03
C ASP A 587 -10.29 27.14 9.51
N ARG A 588 -10.85 26.26 10.34
CA ARG A 588 -10.67 26.31 11.81
C ARG A 588 -9.47 25.50 12.28
N ASP A 589 -9.18 24.40 11.63
CA ASP A 589 -8.08 23.49 11.95
C ASP A 589 -6.96 23.50 10.90
N GLY A 590 -7.18 24.09 9.73
CA GLY A 590 -6.18 24.19 8.67
C GLY A 590 -6.15 25.53 7.90
N GLU A 591 -5.74 25.45 6.63
CA GLU A 591 -5.68 26.55 5.68
C GLU A 591 -6.46 26.21 4.39
N ILE A 592 -7.22 27.17 3.85
CA ILE A 592 -7.88 27.01 2.56
C ILE A 592 -6.85 27.03 1.42
N ILE A 593 -6.77 25.93 0.67
CA ILE A 593 -5.82 25.75 -0.45
C ILE A 593 -6.43 26.08 -1.82
N SER A 594 -7.76 26.07 -1.97
CA SER A 594 -8.42 26.33 -3.25
C SER A 594 -9.71 27.16 -3.12
N TYR A 595 -10.01 27.93 -4.17
CA TYR A 595 -11.19 28.80 -4.29
C TYR A 595 -11.73 28.69 -5.71
N GLU A 596 -12.92 28.13 -5.87
CA GLU A 596 -13.60 27.95 -7.16
C GLU A 596 -14.92 28.73 -7.18
N TRP A 597 -15.18 29.41 -8.30
CA TRP A 597 -16.36 30.24 -8.50
C TRP A 597 -17.20 29.74 -9.67
N ASP A 598 -18.50 29.57 -9.44
CA ASP A 598 -19.53 29.54 -10.49
C ASP A 598 -20.27 30.88 -10.43
N LEU A 599 -20.15 31.69 -11.49
CA LEU A 599 -20.68 33.05 -11.52
C LEU A 599 -22.16 33.11 -11.96
N GLY A 600 -22.79 31.94 -12.20
CA GLY A 600 -24.22 31.83 -12.47
C GLY A 600 -24.64 32.13 -13.91
N ASP A 601 -23.72 32.54 -14.78
CA ASP A 601 -23.94 32.79 -16.22
C ASP A 601 -23.25 31.76 -17.13
N GLY A 602 -22.69 30.70 -16.53
CA GLY A 602 -21.92 29.65 -17.20
C GLY A 602 -20.42 29.93 -17.26
N THR A 603 -19.94 31.01 -16.64
CA THR A 603 -18.51 31.27 -16.44
C THR A 603 -18.02 30.73 -15.10
N TYR A 604 -16.79 30.22 -15.12
CA TYR A 604 -16.09 29.67 -13.95
C TYR A 604 -14.76 30.37 -13.78
N GLN A 605 -14.41 30.72 -12.55
CA GLN A 605 -13.15 31.37 -12.21
C GLN A 605 -12.56 30.75 -10.94
N ALA A 606 -11.30 31.07 -10.64
CA ALA A 606 -10.62 30.58 -9.45
C ALA A 606 -9.77 31.68 -8.83
N GLY A 607 -9.64 31.63 -7.51
CA GLY A 607 -8.85 32.57 -6.71
C GLY A 607 -9.67 33.33 -5.67
N VAL A 608 -8.95 33.92 -4.71
CA VAL A 608 -9.55 34.68 -3.59
C VAL A 608 -10.29 35.93 -4.09
N PHE A 609 -9.77 36.58 -5.13
CA PHE A 609 -10.36 37.76 -5.76
C PHE A 609 -10.63 37.46 -7.22
N VAL A 610 -11.87 37.71 -7.66
CA VAL A 610 -12.27 37.52 -9.04
C VAL A 610 -13.08 38.72 -9.54
N ASN A 611 -12.90 39.09 -10.79
CA ASN A 611 -13.64 40.17 -11.46
C ASN A 611 -14.39 39.59 -12.66
N HIS A 612 -15.66 39.95 -12.80
CA HIS A 612 -16.50 39.45 -13.88
C HIS A 612 -17.44 40.52 -14.45
N LYS A 613 -17.62 40.51 -15.77
CA LYS A 613 -18.53 41.40 -16.51
C LYS A 613 -19.77 40.60 -16.96
N TYR A 614 -20.92 40.90 -16.38
CA TYR A 614 -22.22 40.37 -16.83
C TYR A 614 -22.75 41.20 -18.00
N CYS A 615 -22.99 40.54 -19.14
CA CYS A 615 -23.45 41.19 -20.38
C CYS A 615 -24.97 41.41 -20.47
N ASN A 616 -25.76 40.86 -19.55
CA ASN A 616 -27.21 40.94 -19.59
C ASN A 616 -27.78 41.25 -18.21
N ASN A 617 -28.91 41.96 -18.19
CA ASN A 617 -29.68 42.13 -16.98
C ASN A 617 -30.27 40.78 -16.54
N GLY A 618 -30.22 40.50 -15.24
CA GLY A 618 -30.69 39.24 -14.71
C GLY A 618 -30.34 39.04 -13.25
N THR A 619 -30.94 38.01 -12.66
CA THR A 619 -30.50 37.48 -11.37
C THR A 619 -29.57 36.31 -11.63
N TYR A 620 -28.39 36.34 -11.03
CA TYR A 620 -27.36 35.32 -11.14
C TYR A 620 -27.10 34.71 -9.77
N ASP A 621 -27.15 33.38 -9.68
CA ASP A 621 -26.80 32.64 -8.48
C ASP A 621 -25.29 32.38 -8.50
N VAL A 622 -24.55 33.14 -7.70
CA VAL A 622 -23.09 33.04 -7.62
C VAL A 622 -22.73 32.10 -6.49
N THR A 623 -21.94 31.07 -6.80
CA THR A 623 -21.49 30.05 -5.86
C THR A 623 -19.98 30.12 -5.71
N LEU A 624 -19.52 30.16 -4.46
CA LEU A 624 -18.12 29.96 -4.08
C LEU A 624 -17.98 28.59 -3.42
N THR A 625 -17.02 27.79 -3.90
CA THR A 625 -16.56 26.56 -3.26
C THR A 625 -15.11 26.76 -2.80
N VAL A 626 -14.80 26.39 -1.57
CA VAL A 626 -13.44 26.40 -1.01
C VAL A 626 -13.05 25.00 -0.57
N GLU A 627 -11.76 24.67 -0.67
CA GLU A 627 -11.18 23.40 -0.23
C GLU A 627 -10.02 23.67 0.74
N ASP A 628 -9.95 22.93 1.84
CA ASP A 628 -8.88 23.01 2.85
C ASP A 628 -7.70 22.07 2.54
N ASP A 629 -6.66 22.10 3.37
CA ASP A 629 -5.49 21.23 3.25
C ASP A 629 -5.74 19.77 3.64
N ASP A 630 -6.90 19.46 4.22
CA ASP A 630 -7.38 18.11 4.52
C ASP A 630 -8.29 17.52 3.42
N GLY A 631 -8.62 18.32 2.39
CA GLY A 631 -9.45 17.94 1.24
C GLY A 631 -10.97 18.03 1.48
N ASN A 632 -11.42 18.65 2.57
CA ASN A 632 -12.83 18.96 2.79
C ASN A 632 -13.23 20.19 1.98
N THR A 633 -14.53 20.32 1.68
CA THR A 633 -15.05 21.44 0.89
C THR A 633 -16.19 22.17 1.61
N GLY A 634 -16.21 23.49 1.46
CA GLY A 634 -17.29 24.37 1.89
C GLY A 634 -17.88 25.13 0.72
N GLU A 635 -19.20 25.36 0.71
CA GLU A 635 -19.90 26.03 -0.39
C GLU A 635 -20.85 27.10 0.14
N ILE A 636 -20.91 28.25 -0.55
CA ILE A 636 -21.91 29.30 -0.31
C ILE A 636 -22.44 29.86 -1.63
N THR A 637 -23.77 30.00 -1.73
CA THR A 637 -24.44 30.62 -2.90
C THR A 637 -25.14 31.91 -2.49
N ARG A 638 -24.98 32.97 -3.30
CA ARG A 638 -25.74 34.23 -3.17
C ARG A 638 -26.31 34.67 -4.51
N SER A 639 -27.59 35.02 -4.53
CA SER A 639 -28.21 35.64 -5.71
C SER A 639 -27.84 37.12 -5.78
N ILE A 640 -27.27 37.55 -6.90
CA ILE A 640 -27.00 38.96 -7.21
C ILE A 640 -27.92 39.42 -8.34
N ILE A 641 -28.29 40.70 -8.33
CA ILE A 641 -29.14 41.30 -9.36
C ILE A 641 -28.27 42.25 -10.17
N ILE A 642 -28.20 42.01 -11.48
CA ILE A 642 -27.55 42.86 -12.45
C ILE A 642 -28.63 43.59 -13.23
N ASP A 643 -28.64 44.91 -13.09
CA ASP A 643 -29.58 45.82 -13.74
C ASP A 643 -28.80 46.89 -14.53
N ASP A 644 -29.49 47.60 -15.44
CA ASP A 644 -28.94 48.71 -16.23
C ASP A 644 -27.74 48.40 -17.14
N VAL A 645 -27.48 47.12 -17.44
CA VAL A 645 -26.55 46.70 -18.50
C VAL A 645 -27.25 46.75 -19.86
N PHE A 646 -26.66 47.49 -20.80
CA PHE A 646 -27.07 47.55 -22.19
C PHE A 646 -25.92 47.08 -23.07
N ASN A 647 -26.18 46.07 -23.90
CA ASN A 647 -25.23 45.59 -24.91
C ASN A 647 -25.88 45.70 -26.30
N LEU A 648 -25.27 46.48 -27.18
CA LEU A 648 -25.70 46.73 -28.55
C LEU A 648 -24.76 45.98 -29.50
N PRO A 649 -25.30 45.21 -30.46
CA PRO A 649 -24.45 44.46 -31.36
C PRO A 649 -23.62 45.40 -32.25
N PRO A 650 -22.44 44.95 -32.70
CA PRO A 650 -21.61 45.73 -33.58
C PRO A 650 -22.29 45.97 -34.92
N SER A 651 -21.87 47.03 -35.61
CA SER A 651 -22.34 47.32 -36.96
C SER A 651 -21.91 46.26 -37.98
N ALA A 652 -22.67 46.06 -39.06
CA ALA A 652 -22.28 45.11 -40.09
C ALA A 652 -20.95 45.53 -40.74
N PRO A 653 -19.93 44.65 -40.84
CA PRO A 653 -18.59 45.02 -41.28
C PRO A 653 -18.57 45.74 -42.63
N LEU A 654 -17.90 46.88 -42.72
CA LEU A 654 -17.53 47.49 -43.98
C LEU A 654 -16.45 46.65 -44.66
N ILE A 655 -16.80 46.03 -45.77
CA ILE A 655 -15.87 45.26 -46.61
C ILE A 655 -15.38 46.16 -47.75
N ASN A 656 -14.07 46.40 -47.84
CA ASN A 656 -13.48 47.14 -48.95
C ASN A 656 -12.25 46.42 -49.52
N GLY A 657 -12.16 46.39 -50.86
CA GLY A 657 -11.06 45.74 -51.55
C GLY A 657 -11.32 45.63 -53.05
N PRO A 658 -10.43 44.94 -53.79
CA PRO A 658 -10.59 44.76 -55.22
C PRO A 658 -11.90 44.07 -55.59
N LEU A 659 -12.63 44.61 -56.58
CA LEU A 659 -13.87 44.02 -57.11
C LEU A 659 -13.63 43.08 -58.30
N SER A 660 -12.40 43.04 -58.79
CA SER A 660 -12.00 42.09 -59.82
C SER A 660 -10.52 41.76 -59.74
N GLY A 661 -10.17 40.54 -60.13
CA GLY A 661 -8.81 40.06 -60.12
C GLY A 661 -8.56 38.92 -61.12
N ARG A 662 -7.45 38.23 -60.90
CA ARG A 662 -7.05 36.99 -61.54
C ARG A 662 -6.94 35.88 -60.49
N PRO A 663 -7.33 34.64 -60.84
CA PRO A 663 -7.07 33.49 -59.98
C PRO A 663 -5.57 33.34 -59.64
N TRP A 664 -5.27 32.71 -58.51
CA TRP A 664 -3.92 32.44 -57.99
C TRP A 664 -3.11 33.66 -57.57
N LYS A 665 -3.74 34.85 -57.50
CA LYS A 665 -3.15 36.04 -56.93
C LYS A 665 -3.80 36.36 -55.59
N LYS A 666 -2.98 36.69 -54.60
CA LYS A 666 -3.41 37.12 -53.27
C LYS A 666 -3.94 38.55 -53.31
N TYR A 667 -5.09 38.78 -52.69
CA TYR A 667 -5.72 40.09 -52.52
C TYR A 667 -5.93 40.37 -51.05
N SER A 668 -5.83 41.63 -50.68
CA SER A 668 -6.05 42.11 -49.32
C SER A 668 -7.40 42.83 -49.25
N TYR A 669 -8.18 42.51 -48.24
CA TYR A 669 -9.47 43.13 -47.94
C TYR A 669 -9.43 43.78 -46.58
N MET A 670 -9.95 44.99 -46.55
CA MET A 670 -10.22 45.77 -45.37
C MET A 670 -11.56 45.31 -44.78
N PHE A 671 -11.58 45.06 -43.48
CA PHE A 671 -12.80 44.94 -42.69
C PHE A 671 -12.75 45.97 -41.56
N LEU A 672 -13.89 46.61 -41.31
CA LEU A 672 -14.06 47.61 -40.28
C LEU A 672 -15.47 47.48 -39.72
N SER A 673 -15.60 47.43 -38.41
CA SER A 673 -16.85 47.37 -37.68
C SER A 673 -16.70 48.23 -36.45
N GLU A 674 -17.72 49.02 -36.17
CA GLU A 674 -17.84 49.84 -34.96
C GLU A 674 -18.88 49.18 -34.07
N ASP A 675 -18.50 48.91 -32.82
CA ASP A 675 -19.40 48.56 -31.74
C ASP A 675 -19.88 49.84 -31.01
N PRO A 676 -21.20 50.04 -30.85
CA PRO A 676 -21.75 51.23 -30.19
C PRO A 676 -21.33 51.40 -28.72
N ASP A 677 -20.98 50.30 -28.04
CA ASP A 677 -20.56 50.29 -26.64
C ASP A 677 -19.03 50.29 -26.50
N ASP A 678 -18.31 50.45 -27.62
CA ASP A 678 -16.84 50.43 -27.72
C ASP A 678 -16.21 49.08 -27.30
N ASP A 679 -17.01 48.00 -27.27
CA ASP A 679 -16.55 46.64 -27.00
C ASP A 679 -15.66 46.11 -28.15
N GLU A 680 -14.72 45.21 -27.83
CA GLU A 680 -13.85 44.63 -28.85
C GLU A 680 -14.65 43.75 -29.83
N VAL A 681 -14.26 43.79 -31.11
CA VAL A 681 -14.98 43.16 -32.20
C VAL A 681 -14.19 42.01 -32.81
N SER A 682 -14.84 40.86 -32.95
CA SER A 682 -14.37 39.71 -33.71
C SER A 682 -15.10 39.56 -35.05
N TYR A 683 -14.44 39.05 -36.08
CA TYR A 683 -15.01 38.93 -37.44
C TYR A 683 -15.09 37.47 -37.91
N GLU A 684 -16.17 37.11 -38.59
CA GLU A 684 -16.30 35.87 -39.35
C GLU A 684 -16.41 36.18 -40.84
N ILE A 685 -15.51 35.65 -41.66
CA ILE A 685 -15.43 35.97 -43.10
C ILE A 685 -15.57 34.70 -43.94
N LEU A 686 -16.57 34.69 -44.82
CA LEU A 686 -16.80 33.67 -45.84
C LEU A 686 -16.38 34.22 -47.21
N TRP A 687 -15.44 33.57 -47.90
CA TRP A 687 -14.88 34.11 -49.16
C TRP A 687 -15.68 33.77 -50.42
N GLY A 688 -16.79 33.06 -50.28
CA GLY A 688 -17.69 32.67 -51.37
C GLY A 688 -17.19 31.53 -52.25
N ASP A 689 -15.98 31.00 -52.02
CA ASP A 689 -15.41 29.83 -52.71
C ASP A 689 -15.42 28.55 -51.86
N GLY A 690 -16.12 28.59 -50.73
CA GLY A 690 -16.19 27.50 -49.75
C GLY A 690 -15.19 27.62 -48.61
N THR A 691 -14.30 28.62 -48.61
CA THR A 691 -13.35 28.87 -47.51
C THR A 691 -13.86 29.94 -46.53
N THR A 692 -13.48 29.81 -45.25
CA THR A 692 -13.83 30.72 -44.15
C THR A 692 -12.62 30.97 -43.24
N THR A 693 -12.62 32.09 -42.52
CA THR A 693 -11.63 32.37 -41.45
C THR A 693 -11.97 31.72 -40.11
N GLY A 694 -13.22 31.29 -39.89
CA GLY A 694 -13.77 31.21 -38.53
C GLY A 694 -13.84 32.60 -37.89
N TRP A 695 -14.03 32.68 -36.58
CA TRP A 695 -13.94 33.95 -35.84
C TRP A 695 -12.47 34.33 -35.66
N ILE A 696 -12.12 35.55 -36.07
CA ILE A 696 -10.79 36.14 -35.88
C ILE A 696 -10.93 37.43 -35.05
N GLY A 697 -10.04 37.63 -34.10
CA GLY A 697 -10.13 38.72 -33.10
C GLY A 697 -9.83 38.19 -31.69
N PRO A 698 -10.14 38.98 -30.65
CA PRO A 698 -10.80 40.29 -30.72
C PRO A 698 -9.88 41.41 -31.24
N TYR A 699 -10.48 42.50 -31.71
CA TYR A 699 -9.80 43.72 -32.15
C TYR A 699 -10.57 44.93 -31.61
N ASP A 700 -9.89 46.00 -31.23
CA ASP A 700 -10.54 47.25 -30.83
C ASP A 700 -11.65 47.69 -31.82
N SER A 701 -12.75 48.22 -31.29
CA SER A 701 -13.85 48.82 -32.07
C SER A 701 -13.32 49.93 -33.00
N ASP A 702 -13.94 50.07 -34.18
CA ASP A 702 -13.57 51.06 -35.22
C ASP A 702 -12.11 50.94 -35.72
N VAL A 703 -11.44 49.80 -35.49
CA VAL A 703 -10.12 49.51 -36.05
C VAL A 703 -10.20 48.70 -37.34
N VAL A 704 -9.47 49.17 -38.34
CA VAL A 704 -9.34 48.52 -39.63
C VAL A 704 -8.44 47.29 -39.54
N ILE A 705 -8.97 46.13 -39.94
CA ILE A 705 -8.18 44.91 -40.13
C ILE A 705 -8.00 44.56 -41.62
N MET A 706 -6.85 43.98 -41.95
CA MET A 706 -6.51 43.55 -43.31
C MET A 706 -6.41 42.03 -43.40
N VAL A 707 -7.40 41.40 -44.02
CA VAL A 707 -7.40 39.95 -44.23
C VAL A 707 -7.16 39.63 -45.70
N ASN A 708 -6.25 38.69 -45.96
CA ASN A 708 -5.85 38.35 -47.31
C ASN A 708 -6.45 37.03 -47.79
N HIS A 709 -6.89 36.98 -49.04
CA HIS A 709 -7.40 35.75 -49.67
C HIS A 709 -6.91 35.55 -51.10
N THR A 710 -6.92 34.30 -51.56
CA THR A 710 -6.54 33.90 -52.93
C THR A 710 -7.58 32.96 -53.52
N TRP A 711 -8.32 33.40 -54.54
CA TRP A 711 -9.20 32.53 -55.31
C TRP A 711 -8.43 31.72 -56.34
N THR A 712 -8.70 30.42 -56.43
CA THR A 712 -7.98 29.49 -57.32
C THR A 712 -8.71 29.22 -58.64
N ALA A 713 -9.98 29.62 -58.75
CA ALA A 713 -10.80 29.43 -59.94
C ALA A 713 -11.34 30.74 -60.51
N TYR A 714 -11.70 30.70 -61.79
CA TYR A 714 -12.42 31.79 -62.45
C TYR A 714 -13.89 31.72 -62.05
N GLY A 715 -14.50 32.86 -61.73
CA GLY A 715 -15.87 32.88 -61.24
C GLY A 715 -16.27 34.25 -60.69
N LYS A 716 -17.52 34.33 -60.25
CA LYS A 716 -18.00 35.42 -59.39
C LYS A 716 -18.16 34.85 -57.99
N TYR A 717 -17.64 35.56 -56.99
CA TYR A 717 -17.69 35.17 -55.59
C TYR A 717 -18.33 36.28 -54.78
N VAL A 718 -19.02 35.92 -53.70
CA VAL A 718 -19.59 36.84 -52.73
C VAL A 718 -18.83 36.66 -51.44
N ILE A 719 -18.08 37.69 -51.05
CA ILE A 719 -17.45 37.75 -49.72
C ILE A 719 -18.55 38.15 -48.75
N MET A 720 -18.78 37.34 -47.72
CA MET A 720 -19.71 37.67 -46.64
C MET A 720 -18.90 37.86 -45.35
N ALA A 721 -19.17 38.92 -44.60
CA ALA A 721 -18.60 39.08 -43.27
C ALA A 721 -19.63 39.59 -42.26
N ARG A 722 -19.51 39.15 -41.01
CA ARG A 722 -20.23 39.70 -39.85
C ARG A 722 -19.27 39.88 -38.68
N ALA A 723 -19.64 40.76 -37.77
CA ALA A 723 -18.93 41.07 -36.54
C ALA A 723 -19.68 40.51 -35.32
N ARG A 724 -18.97 40.33 -34.21
CA ARG A 724 -19.55 40.12 -32.87
C ARG A 724 -18.72 40.84 -31.82
N ASP A 725 -19.38 41.31 -30.76
CA ASP A 725 -18.73 41.87 -29.57
C ASP A 725 -18.28 40.78 -28.58
N ASP A 726 -17.69 41.20 -27.45
CA ASP A 726 -17.26 40.34 -26.34
C ASP A 726 -18.43 39.75 -25.54
N CYS A 727 -19.61 40.34 -25.66
CA CYS A 727 -20.88 39.82 -25.16
C CYS A 727 -21.59 38.86 -26.14
N PHE A 728 -20.90 38.48 -27.22
CA PHE A 728 -21.34 37.60 -28.29
C PHE A 728 -22.57 38.07 -29.09
N ALA A 729 -23.00 39.33 -28.96
CA ALA A 729 -24.03 39.85 -29.84
C ALA A 729 -23.44 40.06 -31.24
N THR A 730 -24.18 39.63 -32.26
CA THR A 730 -23.67 39.58 -33.64
C THR A 730 -24.31 40.64 -34.52
N SER A 731 -23.52 41.24 -35.40
CA SER A 731 -24.01 42.09 -36.48
C SER A 731 -24.77 41.28 -37.54
N ASP A 732 -25.51 41.98 -38.40
CA ASP A 732 -25.96 41.45 -39.69
C ASP A 732 -24.77 41.13 -40.61
N TRP A 733 -25.01 40.27 -41.61
CA TRP A 733 -24.01 39.97 -42.66
C TRP A 733 -23.88 41.12 -43.67
N LYS A 734 -22.64 41.44 -44.04
CA LYS A 734 -22.30 42.29 -45.19
C LYS A 734 -21.80 41.46 -46.36
N GLU A 735 -22.18 41.84 -47.58
CA GLU A 735 -21.73 41.19 -48.82
C GLU A 735 -20.89 42.12 -49.72
N LEU A 736 -19.85 41.57 -50.35
CA LEU A 736 -19.06 42.21 -51.42
C LEU A 736 -18.85 41.25 -52.60
N GLN A 737 -19.26 41.65 -53.80
CA GLN A 737 -19.06 40.83 -55.01
C GLN A 737 -17.68 41.07 -55.64
N ILE A 738 -16.96 39.99 -55.92
CA ILE A 738 -15.72 40.01 -56.70
C ILE A 738 -15.81 39.07 -57.91
N ALA A 739 -15.27 39.52 -59.06
CA ALA A 739 -15.14 38.71 -60.26
C ALA A 739 -13.68 38.36 -60.61
N MET A 740 -13.42 37.08 -60.87
CA MET A 740 -12.20 36.56 -61.48
C MET A 740 -12.46 36.17 -62.95
N PRO A 741 -12.55 37.13 -63.90
CA PRO A 741 -12.97 36.86 -65.27
C PRO A 741 -11.91 36.12 -66.10
N ARG A 742 -12.36 35.34 -67.10
CA ARG A 742 -11.51 34.59 -68.04
C ARG A 742 -10.90 35.43 -69.18
N GLU A 743 -11.47 36.58 -69.53
CA GLU A 743 -11.07 37.35 -70.72
C GLU A 743 -10.42 38.72 -70.39
N ARG A 744 -9.37 39.07 -71.14
CA ARG A 744 -8.69 40.37 -71.10
C ARG A 744 -9.38 41.29 -72.11
N THR A 745 -9.87 42.46 -71.72
CA THR A 745 -10.50 43.42 -72.65
C THR A 745 -9.47 43.87 -73.71
N ILE A 746 -9.71 43.61 -75.01
CA ILE A 746 -8.81 44.01 -76.11
C ILE A 746 -9.37 45.25 -76.82
N ASN A 747 -8.62 46.35 -76.81
CA ASN A 747 -8.92 47.60 -77.53
C ASN A 747 -8.18 47.58 -78.89
N ASN A 748 -8.86 47.28 -80.01
CA ASN A 748 -8.24 47.27 -81.34
C ASN A 748 -9.09 48.01 -82.38
N LEU A 749 -8.52 49.05 -83.00
CA LEU A 749 -9.17 49.99 -83.92
C LEU A 749 -9.71 49.32 -85.20
N LEU A 750 -9.09 48.23 -85.66
CA LEU A 750 -9.49 47.52 -86.88
C LEU A 750 -10.89 46.87 -86.73
N LEU A 751 -11.23 46.40 -85.52
CA LEU A 751 -12.53 45.79 -85.22
C LEU A 751 -13.67 46.83 -85.17
N ARG A 752 -13.40 48.08 -84.74
CA ARG A 752 -14.38 49.17 -84.81
C ARG A 752 -14.60 49.67 -86.25
N PHE A 753 -13.57 49.64 -87.10
CA PHE A 753 -13.68 50.00 -88.51
C PHE A 753 -14.56 49.01 -89.30
N LEU A 754 -14.38 47.71 -89.07
CA LEU A 754 -15.17 46.66 -89.74
C LEU A 754 -16.64 46.63 -89.27
N GLN A 755 -16.91 46.97 -88.00
CA GLN A 755 -18.29 47.08 -87.49
C GLN A 755 -19.06 48.31 -88.01
N SER A 756 -18.37 49.37 -88.46
CA SER A 756 -19.01 50.59 -88.97
C SER A 756 -19.28 50.58 -90.49
N HIS A 757 -18.75 49.61 -91.22
CA HIS A 757 -18.93 49.50 -92.67
C HIS A 757 -19.35 48.08 -93.11
N PRO A 758 -20.57 47.62 -92.73
CA PRO A 758 -21.02 46.25 -92.98
C PRO A 758 -21.16 45.88 -94.47
N ASN A 759 -21.24 46.87 -95.37
CA ASN A 759 -21.40 46.65 -96.81
C ASN A 759 -20.08 46.54 -97.59
N LEU A 760 -18.92 46.61 -96.92
CA LEU A 760 -17.59 46.44 -97.56
C LEU A 760 -17.21 44.94 -97.75
N PHE A 761 -17.97 44.03 -97.15
CA PHE A 761 -17.74 42.59 -97.18
C PHE A 761 -17.84 41.94 -98.59
N PRO A 762 -18.77 42.33 -99.48
CA PRO A 762 -18.86 41.75 -100.83
C PRO A 762 -17.66 42.12 -101.73
N ILE A 763 -17.06 43.30 -101.52
CA ILE A 763 -15.93 43.80 -102.31
C ILE A 763 -14.61 43.14 -101.87
N ILE A 764 -14.44 42.92 -100.56
CA ILE A 764 -13.28 42.23 -100.00
C ILE A 764 -13.26 40.74 -100.40
N ARG A 765 -14.44 40.09 -100.56
CA ARG A 765 -14.55 38.73 -101.10
C ARG A 765 -14.08 38.61 -102.56
N GLN A 766 -14.44 39.56 -103.43
CA GLN A 766 -14.01 39.55 -104.84
C GLN A 766 -12.50 39.79 -105.02
N LEU A 767 -11.84 40.51 -104.11
CA LEU A 767 -10.40 40.79 -104.14
C LEU A 767 -9.52 39.69 -103.50
N LEU A 768 -10.09 38.87 -102.61
CA LEU A 768 -9.36 37.83 -101.87
C LEU A 768 -9.69 36.39 -102.30
N ASN A 769 -10.55 36.20 -103.31
CA ASN A 769 -10.97 34.88 -103.80
C ASN A 769 -11.52 33.96 -102.67
N LEU A 770 -12.41 34.51 -101.83
CA LEU A 770 -13.09 33.86 -100.69
C LEU A 770 -14.62 33.94 -100.79
#